data_AF-F1QJY8-F1
#
_entry.id   AF-F1QJY8-F1
#
_cell.length_a   1.000
_cell.length_b   1.000
_cell.length_c   1.000
_cell.angle_alpha   90.00
_cell.angle_beta   90.00
_cell.angle_gamma   90.00
#
_symmetry.space_group_name_H-M   'P 1'
#
loop_
_entity.id
_entity.type
_entity.pdbx_description
1 polymer ?
#
loop_
_entity_poly.entity_id
_entity_poly.type
_entity_poly.pdbx_seq_one_letter_code
_entity_poly.pdbx_strand_id
1 'polypeptide(L)'
;MPGDADLQIEEAFRRAQKAHNNKAKLVASLKNGYNKLEDKTQFHEEFIRCLKYAMIIYTREPAVENVIDFVSKFAASFEIPVNEEAEEEEEEEEDNEFLNFLFNFLLESHGANSHAVRFRVCQLVNKLLGSLSENAQIDDDLCDRIHEAMLVRVTDKYPNVRIQAALAMARLQDPTNSDCPTIKAYVLLLENDSNPEVRRAVLSCIAPSAVTLPKIYKRTRDVKEKVRKLAYEVLAEKVHIRALTIAQRVSLLHEGLSDSSDSVKEVVRAHLLPAWLRLLQGDVLQLLHRLDVENCADTAVTALHAIFSMATSPDDLMQNGVRLDERKLIPVNSLTCENVLYWRALCEFVKSKGNEGEELLEQLLPEAAIYAEYLYSFLKSITQLSEAQRADMTQLEMVMTQEFVGQQLILLVGCLDTSEEGGRKRMVAVLQEILVMPNTPVSLIGLLVEKLVNILRDDAQKIQMVAEIISDVREPIFPISEPVDENEKRRKQVRLAEVRVQIMEAKQTLEDCISCQDFSRAAELKDSISQLEELKNQLTLEVSQPAENVKEQRIEKSDPETLLKCLTMCAELFKQMSIKRGVCPTMIALIESLILPSVSNPNPAVRNMAVICLGTAALHSKDLANTHLVLLLQITQLDEPKIRISALRSLIDQLLLNGLDILQDKPVPPTSQTPDSPDISDRQPEKQAEEESPVQSILKMLSEFLDSEVCELRTETAEGLAKLMYCGRILSPKLLSRLVLLWYNPVTEDDQRLRHCLGVFLQLYARASRANQECVEESLLPTMRTLFNAPVTSPLSEVDASNVAELFVELTRPSALVQPAVVQAVSVHDSLALRVCNEILRDVSAPEVRLYCKTLSWLEINIEPGPANNELQLLLKDILQEVKDKYCTRVIEKLCNQLIGDHGSKSASNQDTALLNLDENNGELMNKDETKPKRAKRGQKKAATAKNGKKSYKADMSSDESDEENIPEEVPSVRPSRRAKIAALDKTKQDLTALINQEANGS
;
A
#
# COMPACT_ATOMS: atom_id res chain seq x y z
N MET A 1 -53.19 -11.44 37.32
CA MET A 1 -53.29 -12.80 36.74
C MET A 1 -52.93 -13.78 37.85
N PRO A 2 -53.91 -14.33 38.57
CA PRO A 2 -53.69 -15.44 39.49
C PRO A 2 -53.72 -16.74 38.66
N GLY A 3 -52.63 -17.53 38.63
CA GLY A 3 -52.67 -18.86 37.98
C GLY A 3 -51.42 -19.38 37.28
N ASP A 4 -50.19 -19.06 37.73
CA ASP A 4 -48.96 -19.71 37.20
C ASP A 4 -48.16 -20.39 38.34
N ALA A 5 -48.84 -20.84 39.42
CA ALA A 5 -48.17 -21.46 40.56
C ALA A 5 -47.60 -22.87 40.27
N ASP A 6 -48.07 -23.53 39.20
CA ASP A 6 -47.65 -24.85 38.73
C ASP A 6 -47.38 -24.84 37.21
N LEU A 7 -46.44 -24.00 36.77
CA LEU A 7 -46.03 -24.00 35.36
C LEU A 7 -45.28 -25.30 35.03
N GLN A 8 -45.92 -26.19 34.27
CA GLN A 8 -45.28 -27.43 33.81
C GLN A 8 -44.14 -27.14 32.81
N ILE A 9 -43.10 -27.97 32.83
CA ILE A 9 -41.90 -27.85 31.99
C ILE A 9 -42.26 -27.76 30.50
N GLU A 10 -43.09 -28.69 30.00
CA GLU A 10 -43.49 -28.70 28.58
C GLU A 10 -44.21 -27.41 28.18
N GLU A 11 -45.06 -26.87 29.05
CA GLU A 11 -45.75 -25.60 28.80
C GLU A 11 -44.78 -24.41 28.85
N ALA A 12 -43.79 -24.42 29.76
CA ALA A 12 -42.75 -23.41 29.79
C ALA A 12 -41.95 -23.39 28.47
N PHE A 13 -41.53 -24.55 27.97
CA PHE A 13 -40.81 -24.69 26.69
C PHE A 13 -41.67 -24.25 25.51
N ARG A 14 -42.93 -24.70 25.45
CA ARG A 14 -43.87 -24.31 24.38
C ARG A 14 -44.15 -22.80 24.38
N ARG A 15 -44.26 -22.18 25.56
CA ARG A 15 -44.40 -20.72 25.68
C ARG A 15 -43.10 -20.02 25.29
N ALA A 16 -41.93 -20.55 25.66
CA ALA A 16 -40.64 -19.97 25.37
C ALA A 16 -40.35 -19.86 23.86
N GLN A 17 -40.88 -20.77 23.03
CA GLN A 17 -40.74 -20.70 21.56
C GLN A 17 -41.24 -19.38 20.94
N LYS A 18 -42.18 -18.68 21.58
CA LYS A 18 -42.77 -17.44 21.05
C LYS A 18 -41.96 -16.22 21.51
N ALA A 19 -41.41 -15.47 20.55
CA ALA A 19 -40.58 -14.28 20.81
C ALA A 19 -41.21 -13.23 21.75
N HIS A 20 -42.54 -13.06 21.71
CA HIS A 20 -43.25 -12.05 22.52
C HIS A 20 -43.54 -12.48 23.96
N ASN A 21 -43.28 -13.72 24.35
CA ASN A 21 -43.50 -14.16 25.72
C ASN A 21 -42.38 -13.65 26.64
N ASN A 22 -42.76 -13.17 27.82
CA ASN A 22 -41.80 -12.67 28.80
C ASN A 22 -41.04 -13.84 29.45
N LYS A 23 -39.84 -14.12 28.94
CA LYS A 23 -38.96 -15.20 29.42
C LYS A 23 -38.63 -15.07 30.91
N ALA A 24 -38.46 -13.87 31.45
CA ALA A 24 -38.16 -13.67 32.88
C ALA A 24 -39.31 -14.16 33.77
N LYS A 25 -40.57 -13.98 33.34
CA LYS A 25 -41.72 -14.55 34.07
C LYS A 25 -41.74 -16.08 34.00
N LEU A 26 -41.44 -16.66 32.84
CA LEU A 26 -41.36 -18.12 32.70
C LEU A 26 -40.26 -18.69 33.59
N VAL A 27 -39.08 -18.06 33.62
CA VAL A 27 -37.96 -18.42 34.50
C VAL A 27 -38.38 -18.36 35.96
N ALA A 28 -38.97 -17.26 36.43
CA ALA A 28 -39.39 -17.11 37.81
C ALA A 28 -40.46 -18.13 38.23
N SER A 29 -41.47 -18.35 37.40
CA SER A 29 -42.52 -19.34 37.68
C SER A 29 -41.96 -20.77 37.73
N LEU A 30 -41.11 -21.14 36.78
CA LEU A 30 -40.51 -22.47 36.73
C LEU A 30 -39.50 -22.66 37.88
N LYS A 31 -38.73 -21.63 38.25
CA LYS A 31 -37.78 -21.68 39.39
C LYS A 31 -38.51 -21.89 40.70
N ASN A 32 -39.62 -21.17 40.91
CA ASN A 32 -40.48 -21.38 42.08
C ASN A 32 -41.03 -22.81 42.13
N GLY A 33 -41.43 -23.37 40.98
CA GLY A 33 -41.83 -24.78 40.88
C GLY A 33 -40.69 -25.73 41.25
N TYR A 34 -39.49 -25.50 40.70
CA TYR A 34 -38.30 -26.30 41.01
C TYR A 34 -37.97 -26.28 42.50
N ASN A 35 -37.91 -25.11 43.12
CA ASN A 35 -37.52 -24.95 44.53
C ASN A 35 -38.46 -25.69 45.51
N LYS A 36 -39.73 -25.89 45.14
CA LYS A 36 -40.72 -26.58 45.99
C LYS A 36 -40.61 -28.11 45.97
N LEU A 37 -39.89 -28.70 45.03
CA LEU A 37 -39.76 -30.15 44.91
C LEU A 37 -38.77 -30.68 45.95
N GLU A 38 -39.10 -31.78 46.64
CA GLU A 38 -38.11 -32.46 47.50
C GLU A 38 -37.18 -33.34 46.66
N ASP A 39 -37.73 -34.14 45.75
CA ASP A 39 -36.99 -34.92 44.76
C ASP A 39 -36.97 -34.19 43.41
N LYS A 40 -35.77 -33.80 42.96
CA LYS A 40 -35.55 -33.08 41.70
C LYS A 40 -35.39 -33.99 40.48
N THR A 41 -35.23 -35.30 40.68
CA THR A 41 -34.86 -36.26 39.62
C THR A 41 -35.85 -36.25 38.46
N GLN A 42 -37.16 -36.31 38.75
CA GLN A 42 -38.18 -36.28 37.69
C GLN A 42 -38.21 -34.94 36.94
N PHE A 43 -37.94 -33.84 37.64
CA PHE A 43 -37.85 -32.52 37.00
C PHE A 43 -36.67 -32.49 36.04
N HIS A 44 -35.50 -32.97 36.48
CA HIS A 44 -34.29 -33.08 35.67
C HIS A 44 -34.51 -33.91 34.40
N GLU A 45 -35.09 -35.11 34.52
CA GLU A 45 -35.39 -35.99 33.39
C GLU A 45 -36.35 -35.35 32.38
N GLU A 46 -37.43 -34.74 32.87
CA GLU A 46 -38.45 -34.10 32.02
C GLU A 46 -37.92 -32.83 31.35
N PHE A 47 -37.07 -32.06 32.04
CA PHE A 47 -36.41 -30.89 31.47
C PHE A 47 -35.49 -31.29 30.31
N ILE A 48 -34.67 -32.33 30.49
CA ILE A 48 -33.82 -32.86 29.43
C ILE A 48 -34.64 -33.47 28.29
N ARG A 49 -35.74 -34.15 28.59
CA ARG A 49 -36.67 -34.67 27.55
C ARG A 49 -37.15 -33.54 26.64
N CYS A 50 -37.58 -32.41 27.22
CA CYS A 50 -38.02 -31.24 26.46
C CYS A 50 -36.86 -30.57 25.71
N LEU A 51 -35.69 -30.44 26.32
CA LEU A 51 -34.50 -29.83 25.72
C LEU A 51 -33.99 -30.59 24.49
N LYS A 52 -34.04 -31.93 24.51
CA LYS A 52 -33.58 -32.77 23.40
C LYS A 52 -34.26 -32.46 22.06
N TYR A 53 -35.53 -32.00 22.06
CA TYR A 53 -36.21 -31.59 20.84
C TYR A 53 -35.56 -30.37 20.16
N ALA A 54 -35.01 -29.43 20.95
CA ALA A 54 -34.26 -28.30 20.43
C ALA A 54 -32.84 -28.70 20.02
N MET A 55 -32.22 -29.66 20.73
CA MET A 55 -30.83 -30.06 20.49
C MET A 55 -30.59 -30.79 19.17
N ILE A 56 -31.61 -31.42 18.60
CA ILE A 56 -31.48 -32.16 17.33
C ILE A 56 -31.62 -31.26 16.08
N ILE A 57 -31.88 -29.96 16.24
CA ILE A 57 -32.10 -29.02 15.14
C ILE A 57 -30.84 -28.18 14.93
N TYR A 58 -30.16 -28.36 13.80
CA TYR A 58 -28.95 -27.61 13.46
C TYR A 58 -29.25 -26.17 13.02
N THR A 59 -30.24 -26.00 12.15
CA THR A 59 -30.66 -24.71 11.60
C THR A 59 -31.05 -23.73 12.71
N ARG A 60 -30.70 -22.46 12.57
CA ARG A 60 -30.97 -21.42 13.59
C ARG A 60 -32.39 -20.89 13.55
N GLU A 61 -33.37 -21.78 13.66
CA GLU A 61 -34.79 -21.40 13.70
C GLU A 61 -35.09 -20.51 14.92
N PRO A 62 -35.84 -19.39 14.75
CA PRO A 62 -36.14 -18.47 15.85
C PRO A 62 -36.81 -19.13 17.06
N ALA A 63 -37.68 -20.12 16.83
CA ALA A 63 -38.35 -20.85 17.91
C ALA A 63 -37.35 -21.64 18.77
N VAL A 64 -36.37 -22.27 18.14
CA VAL A 64 -35.31 -23.04 18.81
C VAL A 64 -34.37 -22.09 19.55
N GLU A 65 -33.88 -21.03 18.91
CA GLU A 65 -33.02 -20.02 19.55
C GLU A 65 -33.68 -19.38 20.78
N ASN A 66 -35.01 -19.16 20.72
CA ASN A 66 -35.76 -18.66 21.87
C ASN A 66 -35.84 -19.65 23.03
N VAL A 67 -35.96 -20.95 22.76
CA VAL A 67 -35.91 -22.00 23.78
C VAL A 67 -34.51 -22.10 24.39
N ILE A 68 -33.46 -22.07 23.56
CA ILE A 68 -32.06 -22.08 24.03
C ILE A 68 -31.77 -20.88 24.94
N ASP A 69 -32.23 -19.68 24.57
CA ASP A 69 -32.12 -18.48 25.42
C ASP A 69 -32.91 -18.58 26.72
N PHE A 70 -34.11 -19.17 26.69
CA PHE A 70 -34.89 -19.44 27.90
C PHE A 70 -34.18 -20.43 28.83
N VAL A 71 -33.67 -21.54 28.31
CA VAL A 71 -32.94 -22.56 29.07
C VAL A 71 -31.70 -21.97 29.72
N SER A 72 -30.93 -21.17 28.98
CA SER A 72 -29.72 -20.51 29.50
C SER A 72 -30.05 -19.56 30.66
N LYS A 73 -31.11 -18.75 30.52
CA LYS A 73 -31.58 -17.84 31.58
C LYS A 73 -32.16 -18.57 32.78
N PHE A 74 -32.85 -19.69 32.56
CA PHE A 74 -33.39 -20.51 33.64
C PHE A 74 -32.25 -21.11 34.47
N ALA A 75 -31.27 -21.73 33.82
CA ALA A 75 -30.12 -22.30 34.50
C ALA A 75 -29.28 -21.24 35.23
N ALA A 76 -28.97 -20.12 34.56
CA ALA A 76 -28.22 -19.02 35.19
C ALA A 76 -28.99 -18.35 36.34
N SER A 77 -30.31 -18.50 36.42
CA SER A 77 -31.08 -17.92 37.53
C SER A 77 -30.81 -18.59 38.88
N PHE A 78 -30.17 -19.75 38.90
CA PHE A 78 -29.76 -20.44 40.12
C PHE A 78 -28.43 -19.93 40.67
N GLU A 79 -27.63 -19.22 39.88
CA GLU A 79 -26.36 -18.64 40.33
C GLU A 79 -26.57 -17.72 41.54
N ILE A 80 -25.75 -17.93 42.57
CA ILE A 80 -25.65 -17.09 43.75
C ILE A 80 -24.48 -16.12 43.52
N PRO A 81 -24.73 -14.81 43.33
CA PRO A 81 -23.65 -13.86 43.09
C PRO A 81 -22.79 -13.70 44.35
N VAL A 82 -21.48 -13.86 44.23
CA VAL A 82 -20.53 -13.58 45.32
C VAL A 82 -20.55 -12.06 45.59
N ASN A 83 -21.05 -11.67 46.76
CA ASN A 83 -21.16 -10.28 47.17
C ASN A 83 -19.92 -9.91 48.00
N GLU A 84 -19.09 -8.98 47.51
CA GLU A 84 -17.80 -8.61 48.14
C GLU A 84 -17.94 -7.95 49.54
N GLU A 85 -19.17 -7.68 50.01
CA GLU A 85 -19.46 -7.02 51.31
C GLU A 85 -19.98 -7.98 52.41
N ALA A 86 -20.18 -9.27 52.12
CA ALA A 86 -20.63 -10.25 53.11
C ALA A 86 -19.45 -11.02 53.70
N GLU A 87 -18.70 -10.39 54.61
CA GLU A 87 -17.81 -11.09 55.53
C GLU A 87 -18.67 -11.72 56.66
N GLU A 88 -18.47 -13.01 56.94
CA GLU A 88 -18.85 -13.72 58.17
C GLU A 88 -20.24 -14.39 58.31
N GLU A 89 -20.84 -14.97 57.26
CA GLU A 89 -21.77 -16.09 57.47
C GLU A 89 -21.29 -17.31 56.67
N GLU A 90 -20.96 -18.40 57.37
CA GLU A 90 -20.83 -19.76 56.82
C GLU A 90 -22.22 -20.20 56.32
N GLU A 91 -22.72 -19.57 55.26
CA GLU A 91 -23.83 -20.12 54.49
C GLU A 91 -23.27 -21.38 53.81
N GLU A 92 -23.79 -22.55 54.21
CA GLU A 92 -23.54 -23.81 53.53
C GLU A 92 -23.61 -23.56 52.02
N GLU A 93 -22.53 -23.85 51.28
CA GLU A 93 -22.48 -23.73 49.83
C GLU A 93 -23.68 -24.49 49.25
N GLU A 94 -24.80 -23.80 49.00
CA GLU A 94 -25.95 -24.36 48.31
C GLU A 94 -25.48 -24.65 46.89
N ASP A 95 -25.01 -25.89 46.73
CA ASP A 95 -24.47 -26.43 45.51
C ASP A 95 -25.46 -26.09 44.37
N ASN A 96 -24.96 -25.51 43.28
CA ASN A 96 -25.78 -25.03 42.16
C ASN A 96 -26.35 -26.23 41.37
N GLU A 97 -27.21 -27.02 42.03
CA GLU A 97 -27.57 -28.38 41.69
C GLU A 97 -28.10 -28.49 40.26
N PHE A 98 -28.98 -27.56 39.85
CA PHE A 98 -29.53 -27.56 38.51
C PHE A 98 -28.52 -27.15 37.43
N LEU A 99 -27.65 -26.18 37.71
CA LEU A 99 -26.64 -25.72 36.77
C LEU A 99 -25.59 -26.82 36.53
N ASN A 100 -25.11 -27.44 37.61
CA ASN A 100 -24.17 -28.55 37.59
C ASN A 100 -24.79 -29.76 36.86
N PHE A 101 -26.05 -30.10 37.15
CA PHE A 101 -26.81 -31.12 36.43
C PHE A 101 -26.84 -30.86 34.92
N LEU A 102 -27.19 -29.63 34.52
CA LEU A 102 -27.30 -29.29 33.10
C LEU A 102 -25.94 -29.35 32.40
N PHE A 103 -24.88 -28.82 33.01
CA PHE A 103 -23.54 -28.93 32.44
C PHE A 103 -23.10 -30.39 32.30
N ASN A 104 -23.31 -31.24 33.31
CA ASN A 104 -22.98 -32.66 33.24
C ASN A 104 -23.66 -33.34 32.03
N PHE A 105 -24.97 -33.14 31.85
CA PHE A 105 -25.68 -33.68 30.69
C PHE A 105 -25.11 -33.17 29.35
N LEU A 106 -24.76 -31.88 29.26
CA LEU A 106 -24.18 -31.29 28.05
C LEU A 106 -22.80 -31.87 27.75
N LEU A 107 -21.96 -32.02 28.77
CA LEU A 107 -20.61 -32.58 28.65
C LEU A 107 -20.65 -34.06 28.26
N GLU A 108 -21.56 -34.85 28.81
CA GLU A 108 -21.79 -36.24 28.35
C GLU A 108 -22.25 -36.30 26.88
N SER A 109 -22.99 -35.29 26.44
CA SER A 109 -23.55 -35.22 25.08
C SER A 109 -22.61 -34.59 24.04
N HIS A 110 -21.47 -34.03 24.45
CA HIS A 110 -20.62 -33.25 23.55
C HIS A 110 -20.02 -34.12 22.42
N GLY A 111 -19.90 -35.43 22.63
CA GLY A 111 -19.36 -36.40 21.66
C GLY A 111 -20.40 -37.07 20.77
N ALA A 112 -21.63 -36.57 20.72
CA ALA A 112 -22.71 -37.19 19.94
C ALA A 112 -22.42 -37.27 18.43
N ASN A 113 -22.88 -38.35 17.79
CA ASN A 113 -22.71 -38.53 16.33
C ASN A 113 -23.37 -37.41 15.51
N SER A 114 -24.52 -36.89 15.97
CA SER A 114 -25.23 -35.80 15.31
C SER A 114 -24.46 -34.47 15.47
N HIS A 115 -24.10 -33.85 14.34
CA HIS A 115 -23.47 -32.53 14.34
C HIS A 115 -24.40 -31.44 14.91
N ALA A 116 -25.73 -31.58 14.72
CA ALA A 116 -26.73 -30.70 15.32
C ALA A 116 -26.64 -30.70 16.85
N VAL A 117 -26.53 -31.89 17.45
CA VAL A 117 -26.41 -32.05 18.90
C VAL A 117 -25.10 -31.44 19.40
N ARG A 118 -23.98 -31.74 18.74
CA ARG A 118 -22.67 -31.15 19.11
C ARG A 118 -22.69 -29.62 19.03
N PHE A 119 -23.28 -29.06 17.98
CA PHE A 119 -23.48 -27.62 17.84
C PHE A 119 -24.30 -27.05 19.00
N ARG A 120 -25.45 -27.64 19.31
CA ARG A 120 -26.34 -27.17 20.39
C ARG A 120 -25.75 -27.33 21.77
N VAL A 121 -24.97 -28.39 22.00
CA VAL A 121 -24.19 -28.57 23.24
C VAL A 121 -23.22 -27.41 23.42
N CYS A 122 -22.35 -27.15 22.44
CA CYS A 122 -21.37 -26.06 22.53
C CYS A 122 -22.07 -24.70 22.64
N GLN A 123 -23.18 -24.50 21.93
CA GLN A 123 -23.97 -23.27 21.99
C GLN A 123 -24.56 -23.04 23.39
N LEU A 124 -25.10 -24.09 24.03
CA LEU A 124 -25.62 -24.01 25.39
C LEU A 124 -24.50 -23.75 26.39
N VAL A 125 -23.38 -24.47 26.32
CA VAL A 125 -22.22 -24.23 27.19
C VAL A 125 -21.75 -22.78 27.09
N ASN A 126 -21.56 -22.26 25.87
CA ASN A 126 -21.24 -20.85 25.61
C ASN A 126 -22.24 -19.90 26.27
N LYS A 127 -23.55 -20.09 26.00
CA LYS A 127 -24.59 -19.20 26.55
C LYS A 127 -24.71 -19.28 28.06
N LEU A 128 -24.50 -20.45 28.66
CA LEU A 128 -24.49 -20.62 30.11
C LEU A 128 -23.33 -19.83 30.71
N LEU A 129 -22.10 -20.07 30.27
CA LEU A 129 -20.90 -19.35 30.74
C LEU A 129 -21.01 -17.83 30.53
N GLY A 130 -21.63 -17.39 29.44
CA GLY A 130 -21.87 -15.98 29.15
C GLY A 130 -23.02 -15.35 29.95
N SER A 131 -23.89 -16.14 30.57
CA SER A 131 -24.99 -15.66 31.41
C SER A 131 -24.64 -15.59 32.89
N LEU A 132 -23.55 -16.23 33.32
CA LEU A 132 -23.03 -16.15 34.69
C LEU A 132 -22.43 -14.76 34.97
N SER A 133 -22.48 -14.31 36.21
CA SER A 133 -21.87 -13.04 36.64
C SER A 133 -20.35 -13.02 36.41
N GLU A 134 -19.74 -11.83 36.42
CA GLU A 134 -18.29 -11.68 36.20
C GLU A 134 -17.45 -12.38 37.29
N ASN A 135 -17.97 -12.45 38.52
CA ASN A 135 -17.32 -13.04 39.69
C ASN A 135 -17.86 -14.46 40.02
N ALA A 136 -18.70 -15.03 39.15
CA ALA A 136 -19.25 -16.37 39.36
C ALA A 136 -18.13 -17.41 39.43
N GLN A 137 -18.17 -18.24 40.48
CA GLN A 137 -17.30 -19.39 40.66
C GLN A 137 -18.03 -20.66 40.22
N ILE A 138 -17.31 -21.53 39.52
CA ILE A 138 -17.74 -22.89 39.22
C ILE A 138 -16.69 -23.82 39.81
N ASP A 139 -17.14 -25.00 40.22
CA ASP A 139 -16.27 -26.06 40.71
C ASP A 139 -15.12 -26.36 39.73
N ASP A 140 -13.91 -26.56 40.26
CA ASP A 140 -12.69 -26.72 39.46
C ASP A 140 -12.78 -27.98 38.56
N ASP A 141 -13.30 -29.10 39.07
CA ASP A 141 -13.45 -30.34 38.29
C ASP A 141 -14.48 -30.14 37.15
N LEU A 142 -15.54 -29.37 37.39
CA LEU A 142 -16.47 -28.99 36.34
C LEU A 142 -15.82 -28.06 35.30
N CYS A 143 -15.06 -27.06 35.74
CA CYS A 143 -14.33 -26.14 34.87
C CYS A 143 -13.37 -26.89 33.94
N ASP A 144 -12.59 -27.82 34.49
CA ASP A 144 -11.64 -28.65 33.76
C ASP A 144 -12.34 -29.52 32.71
N ARG A 145 -13.45 -30.16 33.07
CA ARG A 145 -14.24 -30.95 32.11
C ARG A 145 -14.85 -30.10 31.00
N ILE A 146 -15.32 -28.88 31.31
CA ILE A 146 -15.80 -27.93 30.29
C ILE A 146 -14.65 -27.58 29.34
N HIS A 147 -13.49 -27.25 29.90
CA HIS A 147 -12.32 -26.85 29.13
C HIS A 147 -11.84 -27.99 28.22
N GLU A 148 -11.66 -29.20 28.75
CA GLU A 148 -11.29 -30.39 27.97
C GLU A 148 -12.32 -30.65 26.85
N ALA A 149 -13.60 -30.62 27.17
CA ALA A 149 -14.67 -30.85 26.20
C ALA A 149 -14.65 -29.83 25.06
N MET A 150 -14.46 -28.55 25.37
CA MET A 150 -14.44 -27.48 24.37
C MET A 150 -13.14 -27.47 23.57
N LEU A 151 -11.99 -27.82 24.16
CA LEU A 151 -10.73 -28.00 23.44
C LEU A 151 -10.85 -29.09 22.38
N VAL A 152 -11.54 -30.19 22.67
CA VAL A 152 -11.81 -31.20 21.64
C VAL A 152 -12.77 -30.64 20.57
N ARG A 153 -13.85 -29.96 20.96
CA ARG A 153 -14.85 -29.43 20.03
C ARG A 153 -14.37 -28.26 19.17
N VAL A 154 -13.30 -27.57 19.56
CA VAL A 154 -12.70 -26.55 18.71
C VAL A 154 -11.98 -27.14 17.49
N THR A 155 -11.72 -28.46 17.48
CA THR A 155 -11.16 -29.20 16.34
C THR A 155 -12.22 -29.95 15.53
N ASP A 156 -13.50 -29.65 15.75
CA ASP A 156 -14.62 -30.35 15.12
C ASP A 156 -14.62 -30.24 13.59
N LYS A 157 -15.14 -31.28 12.90
CA LYS A 157 -15.31 -31.27 11.45
C LYS A 157 -16.21 -30.12 10.96
N TYR A 158 -17.23 -29.73 11.74
CA TYR A 158 -18.21 -28.72 11.34
C TYR A 158 -17.86 -27.33 11.88
N PRO A 159 -17.76 -26.29 11.02
CA PRO A 159 -17.37 -24.94 11.44
C PRO A 159 -18.23 -24.34 12.54
N ASN A 160 -19.56 -24.49 12.47
CA ASN A 160 -20.46 -23.93 13.48
C ASN A 160 -20.28 -24.54 14.87
N VAL A 161 -19.83 -25.80 14.96
CA VAL A 161 -19.46 -26.43 16.24
C VAL A 161 -18.18 -25.78 16.77
N ARG A 162 -17.15 -25.62 15.91
CA ARG A 162 -15.89 -24.96 16.27
C ARG A 162 -16.11 -23.53 16.75
N ILE A 163 -16.99 -22.77 16.07
CA ILE A 163 -17.37 -21.40 16.47
C ILE A 163 -17.93 -21.38 17.89
N GLN A 164 -18.91 -22.23 18.19
CA GLN A 164 -19.52 -22.23 19.53
C GLN A 164 -18.55 -22.72 20.60
N ALA A 165 -17.68 -23.68 20.29
CA ALA A 165 -16.63 -24.13 21.19
C ALA A 165 -15.61 -23.01 21.48
N ALA A 166 -15.19 -22.26 20.45
CA ALA A 166 -14.32 -21.11 20.62
C ALA A 166 -15.01 -20.02 21.47
N LEU A 167 -16.28 -19.69 21.20
CA LEU A 167 -17.01 -18.72 22.01
C LEU A 167 -17.13 -19.18 23.49
N ALA A 168 -17.34 -20.48 23.74
CA ALA A 168 -17.42 -21.04 25.08
C ALA A 168 -16.11 -20.92 25.86
N MET A 169 -14.95 -21.09 25.20
CA MET A 169 -13.65 -20.99 25.86
C MET A 169 -13.19 -19.54 26.10
N ALA A 170 -13.97 -18.52 25.71
CA ALA A 170 -13.55 -17.12 25.81
C ALA A 170 -13.17 -16.70 27.25
N ARG A 171 -13.91 -17.18 28.26
CA ARG A 171 -13.64 -16.92 29.69
C ARG A 171 -12.57 -17.84 30.30
N LEU A 172 -12.09 -18.84 29.54
CA LEU A 172 -11.13 -19.86 29.98
C LEU A 172 -9.70 -19.57 29.48
N GLN A 173 -9.44 -18.32 29.08
CA GLN A 173 -8.12 -17.87 28.67
C GLN A 173 -7.34 -17.36 29.88
N ASP A 174 -6.05 -17.68 29.95
CA ASP A 174 -5.11 -17.09 30.90
C ASP A 174 -3.94 -16.46 30.12
N PRO A 175 -3.97 -15.13 29.86
CA PRO A 175 -2.90 -14.43 29.16
C PRO A 175 -1.57 -14.36 29.92
N THR A 176 -1.58 -14.61 31.23
CA THR A 176 -0.36 -14.61 32.05
C THR A 176 0.40 -15.93 31.95
N ASN A 177 -0.30 -17.01 31.60
CA ASN A 177 0.28 -18.32 31.36
C ASN A 177 0.64 -18.51 29.88
N SER A 178 1.94 -18.52 29.57
CA SER A 178 2.46 -18.79 28.22
C SER A 178 2.01 -20.15 27.65
N ASP A 179 1.67 -21.10 28.52
CA ASP A 179 1.26 -22.46 28.16
C ASP A 179 -0.26 -22.67 28.15
N CYS A 180 -1.07 -21.61 28.28
CA CYS A 180 -2.53 -21.67 28.26
C CYS A 180 -3.06 -22.45 27.02
N PRO A 181 -3.76 -23.60 27.21
CA PRO A 181 -4.27 -24.43 26.12
C PRO A 181 -5.24 -23.68 25.20
N THR A 182 -6.13 -22.85 25.76
CA THR A 182 -7.08 -22.03 24.99
C THR A 182 -6.35 -21.08 24.05
N ILE A 183 -5.32 -20.37 24.54
CA ILE A 183 -4.56 -19.42 23.73
C ILE A 183 -3.83 -20.16 22.60
N LYS A 184 -3.20 -21.30 22.89
CA LYS A 184 -2.56 -22.14 21.86
C LYS A 184 -3.56 -22.59 20.79
N ALA A 185 -4.75 -23.03 21.20
CA ALA A 185 -5.82 -23.43 20.28
C ALA A 185 -6.30 -22.25 19.43
N TYR A 186 -6.51 -21.07 20.02
CA TYR A 186 -6.91 -19.87 19.30
C TYR A 186 -5.87 -19.42 18.29
N VAL A 187 -4.60 -19.40 18.65
CA VAL A 187 -3.51 -19.06 17.73
C VAL A 187 -3.51 -20.03 16.54
N LEU A 188 -3.65 -21.34 16.78
CA LEU A 188 -3.71 -22.35 15.73
C LEU A 188 -4.89 -22.13 14.78
N LEU A 189 -6.09 -21.87 15.31
CA LEU A 189 -7.30 -21.64 14.52
C LEU A 189 -7.23 -20.35 13.72
N LEU A 190 -6.72 -19.28 14.34
CA LEU A 190 -6.61 -17.97 13.69
C LEU A 190 -5.68 -18.02 12.47
N GLU A 191 -4.65 -18.87 12.49
CA GLU A 191 -3.72 -19.02 11.37
C GLU A 191 -4.17 -20.07 10.35
N ASN A 192 -4.80 -21.17 10.79
CA ASN A 192 -4.97 -22.36 9.95
C ASN A 192 -6.42 -22.77 9.65
N ASP A 193 -7.42 -22.23 10.35
CA ASP A 193 -8.81 -22.63 10.08
C ASP A 193 -9.25 -22.15 8.70
N SER A 194 -9.75 -23.07 7.87
CA SER A 194 -10.21 -22.76 6.51
C SER A 194 -11.46 -21.88 6.50
N ASN A 195 -12.31 -21.98 7.52
CA ASN A 195 -13.57 -21.24 7.58
C ASN A 195 -13.35 -19.83 8.19
N PRO A 196 -13.72 -18.76 7.47
CA PRO A 196 -13.49 -17.39 7.93
C PRO A 196 -14.33 -17.01 9.15
N GLU A 197 -15.51 -17.58 9.33
CA GLU A 197 -16.36 -17.30 10.50
C GLU A 197 -15.79 -17.91 11.78
N VAL A 198 -15.07 -19.03 11.69
CA VAL A 198 -14.29 -19.57 12.83
C VAL A 198 -13.17 -18.62 13.20
N ARG A 199 -12.37 -18.16 12.22
CA ARG A 199 -11.30 -17.17 12.47
C ARG A 199 -11.86 -15.89 13.06
N ARG A 200 -13.00 -15.40 12.55
CA ARG A 200 -13.70 -14.22 13.07
C ARG A 200 -14.19 -14.42 14.51
N ALA A 201 -14.76 -15.57 14.82
CA ALA A 201 -15.20 -15.89 16.18
C ALA A 201 -14.02 -15.88 17.16
N VAL A 202 -12.94 -16.60 16.82
CA VAL A 202 -11.70 -16.63 17.62
C VAL A 202 -11.13 -15.22 17.79
N LEU A 203 -11.10 -14.41 16.73
CA LEU A 203 -10.61 -13.03 16.78
C LEU A 203 -11.42 -12.14 17.73
N SER A 204 -12.74 -12.35 17.84
CA SER A 204 -13.56 -11.62 18.80
C SER A 204 -13.30 -12.04 20.26
N CYS A 205 -12.90 -13.30 20.48
CA CYS A 205 -12.64 -13.87 21.80
C CYS A 205 -11.22 -13.66 22.32
N ILE A 206 -10.21 -13.72 21.45
CA ILE A 206 -8.80 -13.79 21.85
C ILE A 206 -8.40 -12.58 22.71
N ALA A 207 -7.76 -12.86 23.84
CA ALA A 207 -7.22 -11.84 24.74
C ALA A 207 -5.90 -11.28 24.16
N PRO A 208 -5.75 -9.95 24.02
CA PRO A 208 -4.47 -9.38 23.59
C PRO A 208 -3.38 -9.56 24.66
N SER A 209 -2.24 -10.09 24.24
CA SER A 209 -1.03 -10.30 25.03
C SER A 209 0.18 -10.19 24.11
N ALA A 210 1.39 -10.22 24.67
CA ALA A 210 2.62 -10.24 23.87
C ALA A 210 2.63 -11.39 22.84
N VAL A 211 2.10 -12.57 23.20
CA VAL A 211 2.06 -13.76 22.34
C VAL A 211 0.98 -13.66 21.27
N THR A 212 -0.20 -13.12 21.60
CA THR A 212 -1.36 -13.11 20.71
C THR A 212 -1.42 -11.88 19.80
N LEU A 213 -0.82 -10.75 20.20
CA LEU A 213 -0.87 -9.50 19.44
C LEU A 213 -0.34 -9.63 18.01
N PRO A 214 0.81 -10.29 17.72
CA PRO A 214 1.27 -10.51 16.35
C PRO A 214 0.25 -11.30 15.51
N LYS A 215 -0.49 -12.21 16.13
CA LYS A 215 -1.48 -13.08 15.47
C LYS A 215 -2.77 -12.30 15.15
N ILE A 216 -3.22 -11.45 16.08
CA ILE A 216 -4.33 -10.51 15.89
C ILE A 216 -3.97 -9.53 14.77
N TYR A 217 -2.79 -8.92 14.83
CA TYR A 217 -2.29 -7.99 13.82
C TYR A 217 -2.26 -8.62 12.42
N LYS A 218 -1.75 -9.85 12.27
CA LYS A 218 -1.75 -10.56 10.98
C LYS A 218 -3.15 -10.73 10.36
N ARG A 219 -4.25 -10.67 11.13
CA ARG A 219 -5.61 -10.77 10.60
C ARG A 219 -6.11 -9.51 9.91
N THR A 220 -5.41 -8.37 10.00
CA THR A 220 -5.72 -7.22 9.12
C THR A 220 -5.42 -7.52 7.65
N ARG A 221 -4.66 -8.58 7.35
CA ARG A 221 -4.40 -9.11 6.01
C ARG A 221 -5.09 -10.45 5.71
N ASP A 222 -6.16 -10.77 6.45
CA ASP A 222 -6.94 -11.97 6.17
C ASP A 222 -7.58 -11.92 4.78
N VAL A 223 -7.69 -13.07 4.11
CA VAL A 223 -8.31 -13.19 2.77
C VAL A 223 -9.75 -12.67 2.77
N LYS A 224 -10.47 -12.77 3.89
CA LYS A 224 -11.87 -12.34 3.99
C LYS A 224 -12.02 -10.99 4.66
N GLU A 225 -12.71 -10.08 3.97
CA GLU A 225 -13.01 -8.71 4.41
C GLU A 225 -13.57 -8.63 5.84
N LYS A 226 -14.58 -9.43 6.18
CA LYS A 226 -15.22 -9.41 7.51
C LYS A 226 -14.24 -9.70 8.65
N VAL A 227 -13.21 -10.52 8.40
CA VAL A 227 -12.16 -10.82 9.39
C VAL A 227 -11.22 -9.63 9.52
N ARG A 228 -10.80 -9.02 8.40
CA ARG A 228 -9.96 -7.81 8.40
C ARG A 228 -10.63 -6.66 9.13
N LYS A 229 -11.91 -6.39 8.83
CA LYS A 229 -12.72 -5.38 9.52
C LYS A 229 -12.71 -5.60 11.04
N LEU A 230 -13.04 -6.81 11.49
CA LEU A 230 -13.04 -7.13 12.92
C LEU A 230 -11.65 -7.02 13.54
N ALA A 231 -10.57 -7.35 12.82
CA ALA A 231 -9.21 -7.19 13.32
C ALA A 231 -8.93 -5.73 13.70
N TYR A 232 -9.32 -4.79 12.84
CA TYR A 232 -9.22 -3.36 13.13
C TYR A 232 -10.09 -2.93 14.32
N GLU A 233 -11.32 -3.45 14.45
CA GLU A 233 -12.16 -3.19 15.64
C GLU A 233 -11.50 -3.70 16.92
N VAL A 234 -10.96 -4.92 16.91
CA VAL A 234 -10.27 -5.53 18.06
C VAL A 234 -9.03 -4.73 18.45
N LEU A 235 -8.22 -4.32 17.47
CA LEU A 235 -7.04 -3.48 17.71
C LEU A 235 -7.44 -2.11 18.27
N ALA A 236 -8.51 -1.50 17.76
CA ALA A 236 -9.00 -0.21 18.23
C ALA A 236 -9.57 -0.28 19.66
N GLU A 237 -10.30 -1.34 19.99
CA GLU A 237 -11.00 -1.45 21.28
C GLU A 237 -10.14 -2.02 22.41
N LYS A 238 -9.27 -2.99 22.10
CA LYS A 238 -8.57 -3.80 23.11
C LYS A 238 -7.06 -3.57 23.18
N VAL A 239 -6.44 -2.88 22.21
CA VAL A 239 -4.98 -2.70 22.16
C VAL A 239 -4.60 -1.24 22.30
N HIS A 240 -3.71 -0.95 23.25
CA HIS A 240 -3.16 0.39 23.41
C HIS A 240 -2.13 0.69 22.31
N ILE A 241 -2.10 1.91 21.78
CA ILE A 241 -1.18 2.30 20.68
C ILE A 241 0.31 2.05 21.01
N ARG A 242 0.69 2.14 22.29
CA ARG A 242 2.07 1.85 22.75
C ARG A 242 2.47 0.37 22.64
N ALA A 243 1.50 -0.55 22.63
CA ALA A 243 1.78 -1.97 22.44
C ALA A 243 2.17 -2.30 20.99
N LEU A 244 1.94 -1.38 20.05
CA LEU A 244 2.31 -1.51 18.65
C LEU A 244 3.64 -0.79 18.40
N THR A 245 4.53 -1.44 17.64
CA THR A 245 5.74 -0.81 17.10
C THR A 245 5.38 0.29 16.10
N ILE A 246 6.32 1.22 15.82
CA ILE A 246 6.10 2.30 14.84
C ILE A 246 5.75 1.72 13.47
N ALA A 247 6.52 0.73 13.00
CA ALA A 247 6.26 0.05 11.72
C ALA A 247 4.86 -0.57 11.65
N GLN A 248 4.39 -1.20 12.74
CA GLN A 248 3.03 -1.74 12.80
C GLN A 248 1.97 -0.63 12.76
N ARG A 249 2.17 0.51 13.44
CA ARG A 249 1.23 1.64 13.40
C ARG A 249 1.09 2.19 11.98
N VAL A 250 2.21 2.40 11.30
CA VAL A 250 2.24 2.88 9.91
C VAL A 250 1.58 1.87 8.98
N SER A 251 1.93 0.58 9.08
CA SER A 251 1.33 -0.48 8.27
C SER A 251 -0.18 -0.59 8.47
N LEU A 252 -0.69 -0.53 9.71
CA LEU A 252 -2.13 -0.55 9.99
C LEU A 252 -2.88 0.57 9.27
N LEU A 253 -2.32 1.79 9.31
CA LEU A 253 -2.90 2.96 8.65
C LEU A 253 -2.79 2.84 7.13
N HIS A 254 -1.62 2.50 6.62
CA HIS A 254 -1.39 2.38 5.18
C HIS A 254 -2.32 1.34 4.56
N GLU A 255 -2.31 0.10 5.07
CA GLU A 255 -3.11 -1.00 4.53
C GLU A 255 -4.60 -0.79 4.74
N GLY A 256 -4.98 -0.24 5.90
CA GLY A 256 -6.39 -0.08 6.24
C GLY A 256 -7.05 1.06 5.48
N LEU A 257 -6.34 2.17 5.25
CA LEU A 257 -6.86 3.31 4.48
C LEU A 257 -6.75 3.08 2.97
N SER A 258 -5.84 2.22 2.50
CA SER A 258 -5.70 1.82 1.09
C SER A 258 -6.39 0.48 0.75
N ASP A 259 -7.16 -0.07 1.69
CA ASP A 259 -7.81 -1.37 1.55
C ASP A 259 -8.73 -1.43 0.31
N SER A 260 -8.78 -2.57 -0.37
CA SER A 260 -9.69 -2.77 -1.50
C SER A 260 -11.17 -2.61 -1.11
N SER A 261 -11.54 -2.92 0.14
CA SER A 261 -12.90 -2.79 0.62
C SER A 261 -13.13 -1.51 1.41
N ASP A 262 -14.18 -0.77 1.04
CA ASP A 262 -14.57 0.47 1.72
C ASP A 262 -15.05 0.23 3.16
N SER A 263 -15.55 -0.97 3.49
CA SER A 263 -15.96 -1.30 4.86
C SER A 263 -14.76 -1.37 5.82
N VAL A 264 -13.59 -1.78 5.30
CA VAL A 264 -12.33 -1.83 6.05
C VAL A 264 -11.72 -0.43 6.14
N LYS A 265 -11.73 0.34 5.05
CA LYS A 265 -11.34 1.77 5.11
C LYS A 265 -12.15 2.52 6.17
N GLU A 266 -13.46 2.29 6.18
CA GLU A 266 -14.37 2.96 7.10
C GLU A 266 -14.13 2.60 8.56
N VAL A 267 -13.78 1.35 8.88
CA VAL A 267 -13.49 0.99 10.28
C VAL A 267 -12.21 1.66 10.79
N VAL A 268 -11.21 1.86 9.93
CA VAL A 268 -10.00 2.61 10.31
C VAL A 268 -10.33 4.08 10.57
N ARG A 269 -11.15 4.71 9.71
CA ARG A 269 -11.62 6.07 9.89
C ARG A 269 -12.49 6.22 11.15
N ALA A 270 -13.52 5.41 11.29
CA ALA A 270 -14.55 5.60 12.32
C ALA A 270 -14.18 4.99 13.69
N HIS A 271 -13.26 4.03 13.75
CA HIS A 271 -12.93 3.31 15.00
C HIS A 271 -11.46 3.44 15.40
N LEU A 272 -10.52 3.03 14.54
CA LEU A 272 -9.09 2.98 14.91
C LEU A 272 -8.52 4.37 15.20
N LEU A 273 -8.65 5.30 14.25
CA LEU A 273 -8.12 6.66 14.40
C LEU A 273 -8.75 7.39 15.60
N PRO A 274 -10.09 7.40 15.79
CA PRO A 274 -10.72 7.96 16.98
C PRO A 274 -10.32 7.29 18.28
N ALA A 275 -10.09 5.98 18.29
CA ALA A 275 -9.62 5.28 19.48
C ALA A 275 -8.21 5.74 19.87
N TRP A 276 -7.30 5.84 18.89
CA TRP A 276 -5.96 6.37 19.12
C TRP A 276 -6.00 7.82 19.57
N LEU A 277 -6.72 8.70 18.88
CA LEU A 277 -6.84 10.11 19.27
C LEU A 277 -7.43 10.26 20.68
N ARG A 278 -8.42 9.45 21.06
CA ARG A 278 -8.98 9.47 22.42
C ARG A 278 -7.95 9.12 23.49
N LEU A 279 -7.09 8.12 23.25
CA LEU A 279 -5.99 7.78 24.15
C LEU A 279 -4.96 8.93 24.26
N LEU A 280 -4.89 9.78 23.24
CA LEU A 280 -3.99 10.92 23.14
C LEU A 280 -4.67 12.25 23.45
N GLN A 281 -5.84 12.22 24.09
CA GLN A 281 -6.59 13.42 24.49
C GLN A 281 -6.93 14.37 23.33
N GLY A 282 -7.02 13.84 22.10
CA GLY A 282 -7.29 14.62 20.89
C GLY A 282 -6.07 15.27 20.25
N ASP A 283 -4.86 15.10 20.82
CA ASP A 283 -3.64 15.70 20.28
C ASP A 283 -3.15 14.97 19.01
N VAL A 284 -3.38 15.60 17.86
CA VAL A 284 -3.00 15.06 16.55
C VAL A 284 -1.49 15.13 16.32
N LEU A 285 -0.79 16.15 16.83
CA LEU A 285 0.67 16.23 16.71
C LEU A 285 1.34 15.09 17.48
N GLN A 286 0.80 14.76 18.65
CA GLN A 286 1.29 13.62 19.44
C GLN A 286 0.95 12.26 18.81
N LEU A 287 -0.09 12.18 17.95
CA LEU A 287 -0.33 11.03 17.08
C LEU A 287 0.72 10.96 15.97
N LEU A 288 0.96 12.06 15.25
CA LEU A 288 1.98 12.14 14.19
C LEU A 288 3.37 11.77 14.71
N HIS A 289 3.75 12.24 15.89
CA HIS A 289 5.00 11.89 16.54
C HIS A 289 5.15 10.37 16.75
N ARG A 290 4.04 9.64 16.90
CA ARG A 290 4.03 8.18 17.05
C ARG A 290 4.05 7.40 15.74
N LEU A 291 4.01 8.08 14.60
CA LEU A 291 4.02 7.51 13.25
C LEU A 291 5.34 7.66 12.51
N ASP A 292 6.33 8.36 13.10
CA ASP A 292 7.61 8.64 12.43
C ASP A 292 7.41 9.30 11.05
N VAL A 293 6.89 10.53 11.10
CA VAL A 293 6.49 11.28 9.91
C VAL A 293 7.65 11.57 8.94
N GLU A 294 8.90 11.57 9.42
CA GLU A 294 10.08 11.81 8.58
C GLU A 294 10.24 10.70 7.54
N ASN A 295 10.04 9.44 7.97
CA ASN A 295 10.19 8.29 7.10
C ASN A 295 8.86 7.87 6.43
N CYS A 296 7.71 8.23 7.02
CA CYS A 296 6.39 7.73 6.63
C CYS A 296 5.38 8.85 6.27
N ALA A 297 5.85 9.94 5.67
CA ALA A 297 5.05 11.13 5.38
C ALA A 297 3.75 10.85 4.60
N ASP A 298 3.79 10.02 3.55
CA ASP A 298 2.60 9.73 2.73
C ASP A 298 1.48 9.04 3.52
N THR A 299 1.86 8.11 4.39
CA THR A 299 0.90 7.44 5.28
C THR A 299 0.33 8.42 6.29
N ALA A 300 1.17 9.30 6.84
CA ALA A 300 0.73 10.35 7.74
C ALA A 300 -0.22 11.35 7.07
N VAL A 301 0.04 11.77 5.83
CA VAL A 301 -0.87 12.64 5.05
C VAL A 301 -2.20 11.92 4.80
N THR A 302 -2.16 10.65 4.43
CA THR A 302 -3.38 9.85 4.21
C THR A 302 -4.21 9.75 5.49
N ALA A 303 -3.57 9.54 6.64
CA ALA A 303 -4.21 9.52 7.94
C ALA A 303 -4.76 10.91 8.34
N LEU A 304 -4.04 11.99 8.05
CA LEU A 304 -4.50 13.36 8.28
C LEU A 304 -5.73 13.68 7.44
N HIS A 305 -5.74 13.34 6.14
CA HIS A 305 -6.91 13.51 5.28
C HIS A 305 -8.13 12.74 5.81
N ALA A 306 -7.91 11.53 6.34
CA ALA A 306 -8.96 10.78 7.02
C ALA A 306 -9.48 11.52 8.27
N ILE A 307 -8.60 12.03 9.13
CA ILE A 307 -8.99 12.81 10.32
C ILE A 307 -9.74 14.09 9.92
N PHE A 308 -9.25 14.83 8.92
CA PHE A 308 -9.86 16.07 8.45
C PHE A 308 -11.25 15.84 7.87
N SER A 309 -11.46 14.70 7.19
CA SER A 309 -12.77 14.32 6.67
C SER A 309 -13.83 14.07 7.76
N MET A 310 -13.39 13.84 9.01
CA MET A 310 -14.26 13.63 10.17
C MET A 310 -14.54 14.91 10.96
N ALA A 311 -13.83 16.01 10.66
CA ALA A 311 -14.02 17.27 11.36
C ALA A 311 -15.43 17.83 11.10
N THR A 312 -16.08 18.31 12.15
CA THR A 312 -17.44 18.86 12.06
C THR A 312 -17.46 20.38 11.87
N SER A 313 -16.34 21.05 12.17
CA SER A 313 -16.19 22.49 12.02
C SER A 313 -14.76 22.85 11.59
N PRO A 314 -14.56 24.02 10.94
CA PRO A 314 -13.22 24.56 10.67
C PRO A 314 -12.37 24.75 11.92
N ASP A 315 -12.98 25.11 13.05
CA ASP A 315 -12.29 25.32 14.33
C ASP A 315 -11.60 24.04 14.84
N ASP A 316 -12.22 22.87 14.62
CA ASP A 316 -11.64 21.56 14.98
C ASP A 316 -10.31 21.31 14.24
N LEU A 317 -10.18 21.82 13.01
CA LEU A 317 -8.97 21.69 12.20
C LEU A 317 -7.87 22.65 12.66
N MET A 318 -8.23 23.84 13.13
CA MET A 318 -7.26 24.84 13.59
C MET A 318 -6.71 24.55 14.99
N GLN A 319 -7.55 24.06 15.91
CA GLN A 319 -7.16 23.84 17.31
C GLN A 319 -6.14 22.71 17.50
N ASN A 320 -6.09 21.75 16.57
CA ASN A 320 -5.42 20.45 16.78
C ASN A 320 -4.00 20.34 16.20
N GLY A 321 -3.43 21.37 15.56
CA GLY A 321 -2.11 21.18 14.96
C GLY A 321 -1.32 22.39 14.47
N VAL A 322 -1.88 23.60 14.35
CA VAL A 322 -1.13 24.76 13.84
C VAL A 322 -1.34 25.99 14.70
N ARG A 323 -0.28 26.41 15.39
CA ARG A 323 -0.23 27.71 16.08
C ARG A 323 0.49 28.71 15.19
N LEU A 324 -0.28 29.39 14.35
CA LEU A 324 0.22 30.43 13.46
C LEU A 324 0.36 31.77 14.20
N ASP A 325 1.42 32.52 13.88
CA ASP A 325 1.61 33.90 14.33
C ASP A 325 0.72 34.90 13.55
N GLU A 326 0.84 36.19 13.84
CA GLU A 326 0.07 37.25 13.15
C GLU A 326 0.32 37.30 11.63
N ARG A 327 1.45 36.76 11.17
CA ARG A 327 1.80 36.67 9.76
C ARG A 327 1.32 35.37 9.13
N LYS A 328 0.57 34.54 9.87
CA LYS A 328 0.11 33.20 9.46
C LYS A 328 1.27 32.23 9.24
N LEU A 329 2.32 32.32 10.06
CA LEU A 329 3.50 31.44 10.00
C LEU A 329 3.68 30.68 11.33
N ILE A 330 4.21 29.46 11.26
CA ILE A 330 4.76 28.80 12.46
C ILE A 330 6.09 29.48 12.82
N PRO A 331 6.30 29.99 14.06
CA PRO A 331 7.60 30.54 14.44
C PRO A 331 8.73 29.54 14.23
N VAL A 332 9.87 29.97 13.67
CA VAL A 332 10.98 29.07 13.29
C VAL A 332 11.45 28.17 14.45
N ASN A 333 11.53 28.73 15.66
CA ASN A 333 11.95 27.99 16.86
C ASN A 333 10.94 26.95 17.34
N SER A 334 9.72 26.97 16.78
CA SER A 334 8.62 26.07 17.12
C SER A 334 8.36 25.04 16.02
N LEU A 335 9.09 25.07 14.90
CA LEU A 335 8.93 24.10 13.82
C LEU A 335 9.32 22.69 14.28
N THR A 336 8.45 21.72 13.98
CA THR A 336 8.72 20.29 14.12
C THR A 336 8.25 19.59 12.86
N CYS A 337 8.73 18.37 12.62
CA CYS A 337 8.31 17.57 11.46
C CYS A 337 6.79 17.35 11.44
N GLU A 338 6.19 17.14 12.62
CA GLU A 338 4.76 16.90 12.77
C GLU A 338 3.92 18.13 12.44
N ASN A 339 4.29 19.30 12.98
CA ASN A 339 3.45 20.49 12.81
C ASN A 339 3.53 21.08 11.41
N VAL A 340 4.70 21.01 10.75
CA VAL A 340 4.85 21.48 9.38
C VAL A 340 4.17 20.53 8.40
N LEU A 341 4.23 19.22 8.64
CA LEU A 341 3.48 18.23 7.85
C LEU A 341 1.98 18.41 8.02
N TYR A 342 1.51 18.61 9.26
CA TYR A 342 0.11 18.89 9.54
C TYR A 342 -0.35 20.15 8.80
N TRP A 343 0.42 21.24 8.90
CA TRP A 343 0.09 22.50 8.23
C TRP A 343 -0.01 22.32 6.72
N ARG A 344 0.98 21.66 6.10
CA ARG A 344 0.94 21.33 4.67
C ARG A 344 -0.27 20.51 4.29
N ALA A 345 -0.49 19.37 4.95
CA ALA A 345 -1.58 18.47 4.64
C ALA A 345 -2.94 19.17 4.81
N LEU A 346 -3.08 20.04 5.82
CA LEU A 346 -4.30 20.80 6.03
C LEU A 346 -4.54 21.80 4.89
N CYS A 347 -3.52 22.56 4.48
CA CYS A 347 -3.64 23.47 3.35
C CYS A 347 -3.98 22.74 2.04
N GLU A 348 -3.34 21.61 1.75
CA GLU A 348 -3.64 20.78 0.58
C GLU A 348 -5.09 20.25 0.63
N PHE A 349 -5.53 19.74 1.78
CA PHE A 349 -6.88 19.25 1.99
C PHE A 349 -7.94 20.36 1.80
N VAL A 350 -7.74 21.52 2.42
CA VAL A 350 -8.67 22.65 2.31
C VAL A 350 -8.71 23.16 0.87
N LYS A 351 -7.55 23.28 0.21
CA LYS A 351 -7.48 23.66 -1.21
C LYS A 351 -8.23 22.67 -2.12
N SER A 352 -8.21 21.37 -1.79
CA SER A 352 -8.96 20.35 -2.54
C SER A 352 -10.49 20.50 -2.47
N LYS A 353 -11.02 21.26 -1.50
CA LYS A 353 -12.44 21.60 -1.40
C LYS A 353 -12.89 22.71 -2.37
N GLY A 354 -11.95 23.32 -3.11
CA GLY A 354 -12.24 24.42 -4.03
C GLY A 354 -12.81 25.63 -3.30
N ASN A 355 -13.86 26.23 -3.85
CA ASN A 355 -14.44 27.47 -3.33
C ASN A 355 -14.94 27.36 -1.88
N GLU A 356 -15.33 26.17 -1.40
CA GLU A 356 -15.78 25.98 -0.01
C GLU A 356 -14.62 26.14 1.00
N GLY A 357 -13.37 25.94 0.56
CA GLY A 357 -12.19 26.02 1.39
C GLY A 357 -11.49 27.39 1.37
N GLU A 358 -11.88 28.31 0.49
CA GLU A 358 -11.14 29.54 0.21
C GLU A 358 -10.99 30.43 1.46
N GLU A 359 -12.07 30.65 2.21
CA GLU A 359 -12.06 31.44 3.45
C GLU A 359 -11.13 30.85 4.52
N LEU A 360 -11.13 29.52 4.67
CA LEU A 360 -10.25 28.85 5.61
C LEU A 360 -8.80 28.86 5.12
N LEU A 361 -8.58 28.75 3.82
CA LEU A 361 -7.25 28.82 3.22
C LEU A 361 -6.61 30.19 3.42
N GLU A 362 -7.39 31.27 3.31
CA GLU A 362 -6.95 32.63 3.64
C GLU A 362 -6.50 32.75 5.09
N GLN A 363 -7.10 32.02 6.04
CA GLN A 363 -6.69 32.03 7.45
C GLN A 363 -5.42 31.21 7.69
N LEU A 364 -5.18 30.17 6.88
CA LEU A 364 -4.07 29.22 7.03
C LEU A 364 -2.79 29.63 6.30
N LEU A 365 -2.89 30.44 5.25
CA LEU A 365 -1.75 30.80 4.41
C LEU A 365 -1.36 32.28 4.54
N PRO A 366 -0.06 32.57 4.66
CA PRO A 366 0.48 33.92 4.56
C PRO A 366 0.44 34.44 3.11
N GLU A 367 0.67 35.74 2.95
CA GLU A 367 0.96 36.32 1.64
C GLU A 367 2.23 35.69 1.03
N ALA A 368 2.24 35.47 -0.29
CA ALA A 368 3.33 34.77 -0.96
C ALA A 368 4.69 35.43 -0.77
N ALA A 369 4.76 36.77 -0.72
CA ALA A 369 6.01 37.50 -0.48
C ALA A 369 6.56 37.26 0.94
N ILE A 370 5.68 37.22 1.95
CA ILE A 370 6.06 36.96 3.35
C ILE A 370 6.55 35.52 3.48
N TYR A 371 5.85 34.56 2.85
CA TYR A 371 6.27 33.16 2.85
C TYR A 371 7.62 32.96 2.16
N ALA A 372 7.89 33.69 1.08
CA ALA A 372 9.14 33.62 0.36
C ALA A 372 10.32 33.94 1.30
N GLU A 373 10.28 35.07 2.02
CA GLU A 373 11.34 35.42 2.98
C GLU A 373 11.50 34.38 4.09
N TYR A 374 10.37 33.86 4.60
CA TYR A 374 10.36 32.82 5.62
C TYR A 374 11.08 31.55 5.13
N LEU A 375 10.72 31.08 3.93
CA LEU A 375 11.34 29.92 3.30
C LEU A 375 12.84 30.12 3.07
N TYR A 376 13.24 31.28 2.53
CA TYR A 376 14.65 31.61 2.34
C TYR A 376 15.42 31.56 3.66
N SER A 377 14.89 32.19 4.70
CA SER A 377 15.54 32.26 6.01
C SER A 377 15.77 30.89 6.62
N PHE A 378 14.79 29.98 6.50
CA PHE A 378 14.88 28.62 7.02
C PHE A 378 15.89 27.78 6.24
N LEU A 379 15.81 27.77 4.90
CA LEU A 379 16.72 26.96 4.08
C LEU A 379 18.17 27.45 4.20
N LYS A 380 18.38 28.75 4.40
CA LYS A 380 19.70 29.32 4.68
C LYS A 380 20.25 28.88 6.03
N SER A 381 19.41 28.59 7.02
CA SER A 381 19.83 28.15 8.35
C SER A 381 20.04 26.64 8.49
N ILE A 382 19.82 25.85 7.42
CA ILE A 382 20.13 24.42 7.43
C ILE A 382 21.62 24.24 7.70
N THR A 383 21.93 23.37 8.66
CA THR A 383 23.29 23.15 9.14
C THR A 383 24.11 22.39 8.10
N GLN A 384 25.32 22.87 7.82
CA GLN A 384 26.27 22.15 6.96
C GLN A 384 27.25 21.35 7.82
N LEU A 385 27.31 20.04 7.55
CA LEU A 385 28.23 19.14 8.24
C LEU A 385 29.53 19.01 7.44
N SER A 386 30.66 19.18 8.13
CA SER A 386 31.97 18.73 7.61
C SER A 386 32.01 17.21 7.49
N GLU A 387 32.97 16.68 6.72
CA GLU A 387 33.13 15.22 6.56
C GLU A 387 33.25 14.47 7.90
N ALA A 388 33.96 15.05 8.88
CA ALA A 388 34.09 14.46 10.21
C ALA A 388 32.76 14.46 10.98
N GLN A 389 31.92 15.49 10.80
CA GLN A 389 30.62 15.59 11.46
C GLN A 389 29.56 14.69 10.83
N ARG A 390 29.66 14.37 9.53
CA ARG A 390 28.77 13.40 8.88
C ARG A 390 28.90 11.99 9.48
N ALA A 391 30.01 11.69 10.15
CA ALA A 391 30.20 10.43 10.88
C ALA A 391 29.48 10.39 12.24
N ASP A 392 29.07 11.55 12.77
CA ASP A 392 28.26 11.65 13.99
C ASP A 392 26.77 11.50 13.61
N MET A 393 26.19 10.35 13.97
CA MET A 393 24.81 10.00 13.63
C MET A 393 23.81 11.03 14.17
N THR A 394 24.04 11.60 15.35
CA THR A 394 23.12 12.58 15.95
C THR A 394 23.14 13.90 15.19
N GLN A 395 24.30 14.33 14.70
CA GLN A 395 24.39 15.53 13.86
C GLN A 395 23.76 15.30 12.48
N LEU A 396 23.97 14.11 11.90
CA LEU A 396 23.36 13.72 10.64
C LEU A 396 21.83 13.70 10.74
N GLU A 397 21.28 13.07 11.77
CA GLU A 397 19.84 13.02 12.04
C GLU A 397 19.24 14.42 12.19
N MET A 398 19.90 15.32 12.94
CA MET A 398 19.46 16.72 13.06
C MET A 398 19.34 17.42 11.70
N VAL A 399 20.29 17.19 10.78
CA VAL A 399 20.23 17.78 9.43
C VAL A 399 19.14 17.13 8.59
N MET A 400 18.92 15.82 8.71
CA MET A 400 17.81 15.13 8.04
C MET A 400 16.45 15.69 8.48
N THR A 401 16.25 15.92 9.78
CA THR A 401 15.05 16.59 10.31
C THR A 401 14.90 18.00 9.72
N GLN A 402 15.97 18.79 9.65
CA GLN A 402 15.95 20.12 9.03
C GLN A 402 15.60 20.07 7.54
N GLU A 403 16.16 19.11 6.79
CA GLU A 403 15.84 18.87 5.38
C GLU A 403 14.37 18.45 5.20
N PHE A 404 13.84 17.57 6.06
CA PHE A 404 12.44 17.17 6.03
C PHE A 404 11.51 18.37 6.24
N VAL A 405 11.77 19.19 7.27
CA VAL A 405 10.99 20.41 7.52
C VAL A 405 11.08 21.34 6.31
N GLY A 406 12.29 21.53 5.75
CA GLY A 406 12.52 22.31 4.53
C GLY A 406 11.70 21.79 3.35
N GLN A 407 11.66 20.47 3.14
CA GLN A 407 10.84 19.82 2.13
C GLN A 407 9.35 20.13 2.31
N GLN A 408 8.81 20.02 3.53
CA GLN A 408 7.40 20.32 3.78
C GLN A 408 7.07 21.78 3.49
N LEU A 409 7.97 22.71 3.84
CA LEU A 409 7.82 24.13 3.54
C LEU A 409 7.87 24.41 2.02
N ILE A 410 8.79 23.77 1.29
CA ILE A 410 8.85 23.89 -0.18
C ILE A 410 7.54 23.39 -0.81
N LEU A 411 7.02 22.25 -0.35
CA LEU A 411 5.77 21.70 -0.88
C LEU A 411 4.58 22.65 -0.66
N LEU A 412 4.52 23.35 0.48
CA LEU A 412 3.47 24.32 0.81
C LEU A 412 3.39 25.48 -0.20
N VAL A 413 4.47 25.79 -0.92
CA VAL A 413 4.47 26.80 -2.00
C VAL A 413 3.36 26.51 -3.04
N GLY A 414 3.06 25.23 -3.28
CA GLY A 414 1.98 24.81 -4.18
C GLY A 414 0.57 25.20 -3.70
N CYS A 415 0.41 25.55 -2.42
CA CYS A 415 -0.86 25.99 -1.85
C CYS A 415 -1.07 27.51 -1.94
N LEU A 416 0.00 28.30 -1.99
CA LEU A 416 -0.04 29.76 -1.97
C LEU A 416 -0.80 30.36 -3.16
N ASP A 417 -1.41 31.52 -2.93
CA ASP A 417 -1.93 32.35 -4.00
C ASP A 417 -0.78 33.09 -4.70
N THR A 418 -0.54 32.73 -5.96
CA THR A 418 0.43 33.39 -6.85
C THR A 418 -0.26 34.14 -7.99
N SER A 419 -1.56 34.40 -7.87
CA SER A 419 -2.32 35.25 -8.79
C SER A 419 -1.81 36.69 -8.74
N GLU A 420 -1.57 37.19 -7.53
CA GLU A 420 -1.01 38.51 -7.23
C GLU A 420 0.42 38.62 -7.77
N GLU A 421 0.68 39.64 -8.57
CA GLU A 421 1.92 39.75 -9.34
C GLU A 421 3.15 40.03 -8.47
N GLY A 422 3.00 40.82 -7.41
CA GLY A 422 4.09 41.15 -6.48
C GLY A 422 4.56 39.91 -5.73
N GLY A 423 3.63 39.21 -5.05
CA GLY A 423 3.88 37.95 -4.37
C GLY A 423 4.50 36.89 -5.29
N ARG A 424 3.96 36.71 -6.51
CA ARG A 424 4.51 35.78 -7.51
C ARG A 424 5.95 36.10 -7.88
N LYS A 425 6.25 37.35 -8.22
CA LYS A 425 7.61 37.78 -8.60
C LYS A 425 8.60 37.59 -7.45
N ARG A 426 8.21 37.91 -6.21
CA ARG A 426 9.10 37.72 -5.05
C ARG A 426 9.37 36.24 -4.79
N MET A 427 8.34 35.39 -4.89
CA MET A 427 8.51 33.94 -4.73
C MET A 427 9.48 33.37 -5.78
N VAL A 428 9.34 33.76 -7.06
CA VAL A 428 10.27 33.35 -8.12
C VAL A 428 11.70 33.80 -7.81
N ALA A 429 11.90 35.07 -7.42
CA ALA A 429 13.22 35.59 -7.08
C ALA A 429 13.86 34.82 -5.92
N VAL A 430 13.09 34.52 -4.87
CA VAL A 430 13.59 33.78 -3.72
C VAL A 430 13.92 32.33 -4.07
N LEU A 431 13.08 31.63 -4.84
CA LEU A 431 13.38 30.28 -5.30
C LEU A 431 14.66 30.24 -6.14
N GLN A 432 14.89 31.26 -6.98
CA GLN A 432 16.14 31.45 -7.70
C GLN A 432 17.33 31.65 -6.74
N GLU A 433 17.21 32.55 -5.76
CA GLU A 433 18.26 32.80 -4.75
C GLU A 433 18.62 31.53 -3.96
N ILE A 434 17.62 30.72 -3.58
CA ILE A 434 17.81 29.42 -2.91
C ILE A 434 18.54 28.43 -3.83
N LEU A 435 18.13 28.34 -5.10
CA LEU A 435 18.77 27.43 -6.04
C LEU A 435 20.21 27.83 -6.38
N VAL A 436 20.57 29.12 -6.34
CA VAL A 436 21.96 29.57 -6.55
C VAL A 436 22.84 29.33 -5.32
N MET A 437 22.28 29.35 -4.12
CA MET A 437 23.01 29.20 -2.86
C MET A 437 23.87 27.91 -2.84
N PRO A 438 25.18 27.98 -2.56
CA PRO A 438 26.10 26.84 -2.74
C PRO A 438 25.76 25.64 -1.85
N ASN A 439 25.12 25.89 -0.72
CA ASN A 439 24.85 24.93 0.34
C ASN A 439 23.40 24.43 0.40
N THR A 440 22.63 24.63 -0.66
CA THR A 440 21.28 24.06 -0.76
C THR A 440 21.38 22.53 -0.91
N PRO A 441 20.77 21.74 0.00
CA PRO A 441 20.84 20.29 -0.07
C PRO A 441 20.31 19.72 -1.40
N VAL A 442 21.01 18.74 -1.96
CA VAL A 442 20.67 18.14 -3.26
C VAL A 442 19.29 17.47 -3.23
N SER A 443 18.90 16.92 -2.09
CA SER A 443 17.58 16.33 -1.80
C SER A 443 16.41 17.30 -2.08
N LEU A 444 16.63 18.60 -1.90
CA LEU A 444 15.59 19.63 -2.05
C LEU A 444 15.52 20.25 -3.45
N ILE A 445 16.55 20.06 -4.29
CA ILE A 445 16.69 20.74 -5.58
C ILE A 445 15.55 20.39 -6.53
N GLY A 446 15.20 19.10 -6.64
CA GLY A 446 14.10 18.67 -7.51
C GLY A 446 12.78 19.36 -7.15
N LEU A 447 12.46 19.43 -5.86
CA LEU A 447 11.23 20.09 -5.39
C LEU A 447 11.25 21.60 -5.62
N LEU A 448 12.39 22.26 -5.36
CA LEU A 448 12.54 23.69 -5.58
C LEU A 448 12.35 24.06 -7.06
N VAL A 449 12.94 23.27 -7.98
CA VAL A 449 12.76 23.48 -9.41
C VAL A 449 11.33 23.20 -9.84
N GLU A 450 10.71 22.13 -9.34
CA GLU A 450 9.30 21.83 -9.61
C GLU A 450 8.40 23.03 -9.24
N LYS A 451 8.59 23.60 -8.04
CA LYS A 451 7.80 24.76 -7.59
C LYS A 451 8.11 26.01 -8.42
N LEU A 452 9.37 26.29 -8.72
CA LEU A 452 9.76 27.42 -9.57
C LEU A 452 9.11 27.33 -10.95
N VAL A 453 9.23 26.17 -11.61
CA VAL A 453 8.75 25.95 -12.97
C VAL A 453 7.22 26.00 -13.03
N ASN A 454 6.52 25.52 -11.99
CA ASN A 454 5.05 25.58 -11.92
C ASN A 454 4.50 27.01 -11.74
N ILE A 455 5.29 27.92 -11.16
CA ILE A 455 4.90 29.33 -11.03
C ILE A 455 5.09 30.08 -12.35
N LEU A 456 6.06 29.66 -13.18
CA LEU A 456 6.34 30.27 -14.48
C LEU A 456 5.32 29.82 -15.54
N ARG A 457 4.81 30.78 -16.31
CA ARG A 457 3.70 30.53 -17.25
C ARG A 457 4.15 29.94 -18.59
N ASP A 458 5.33 30.32 -19.06
CA ASP A 458 5.81 30.00 -20.40
C ASP A 458 7.06 29.10 -20.37
N ASP A 459 7.11 28.18 -21.33
CA ASP A 459 8.15 27.17 -21.49
C ASP A 459 9.52 27.77 -21.86
N ALA A 460 9.58 28.87 -22.61
CA ALA A 460 10.85 29.55 -22.87
C ALA A 460 11.39 30.24 -21.61
N GLN A 461 10.51 30.85 -20.80
CA GLN A 461 10.90 31.45 -19.52
C GLN A 461 11.42 30.40 -18.53
N LYS A 462 10.75 29.24 -18.43
CA LYS A 462 11.19 28.12 -17.59
C LYS A 462 12.60 27.67 -17.95
N ILE A 463 12.86 27.44 -19.24
CA ILE A 463 14.17 26.98 -19.72
C ILE A 463 15.24 28.03 -19.48
N GLN A 464 14.96 29.29 -19.83
CA GLN A 464 15.94 30.38 -19.68
C GLN A 464 16.31 30.58 -18.21
N MET A 465 15.31 30.62 -17.33
CA MET A 465 15.52 30.78 -15.88
C MET A 465 16.39 29.66 -15.31
N VAL A 466 16.06 28.39 -15.61
CA VAL A 466 16.83 27.25 -15.09
C VAL A 466 18.25 27.22 -15.69
N ALA A 467 18.42 27.57 -16.96
CA ALA A 467 19.74 27.64 -17.60
C ALA A 467 20.63 28.74 -16.97
N GLU A 468 20.06 29.90 -16.66
CA GLU A 468 20.76 30.98 -15.94
C GLU A 468 21.20 30.53 -14.55
N ILE A 469 20.30 29.91 -13.78
CA ILE A 469 20.63 29.36 -12.46
C ILE A 469 21.76 28.32 -12.54
N ILE A 470 21.71 27.42 -13.53
CA ILE A 470 22.77 26.44 -13.76
C ILE A 470 24.10 27.15 -14.07
N SER A 471 24.07 28.18 -14.91
CA SER A 471 25.26 28.97 -15.22
C SER A 471 25.84 29.65 -13.97
N ASP A 472 25.00 30.24 -13.12
CA ASP A 472 25.45 30.93 -11.90
C ASP A 472 26.05 29.95 -10.87
N VAL A 473 25.49 28.74 -10.77
CA VAL A 473 25.97 27.70 -9.86
C VAL A 473 27.27 27.05 -10.36
N ARG A 474 27.35 26.80 -11.68
CA ARG A 474 28.48 26.11 -12.31
C ARG A 474 29.66 27.03 -12.62
N GLU A 475 29.40 28.29 -12.95
CA GLU A 475 30.41 29.30 -13.30
C GLU A 475 30.32 30.55 -12.41
N PRO A 476 30.43 30.41 -11.07
CA PRO A 476 30.36 31.55 -10.18
C PRO A 476 31.43 32.60 -10.50
N ILE A 477 31.04 33.87 -10.40
CA ILE A 477 31.91 35.02 -10.65
C ILE A 477 32.77 35.25 -9.40
N PHE A 478 34.08 35.15 -9.54
CA PHE A 478 35.03 35.52 -8.49
C PHE A 478 35.76 36.82 -8.88
N PRO A 479 35.84 37.81 -7.96
CA PRO A 479 36.70 38.96 -8.15
C PRO A 479 38.16 38.51 -7.97
N ILE A 480 38.91 38.41 -9.07
CA ILE A 480 40.35 38.19 -8.99
C ILE A 480 41.00 39.56 -8.91
N SER A 481 41.56 39.85 -7.73
CA SER A 481 42.56 40.92 -7.61
C SER A 481 43.85 40.40 -8.26
N GLU A 482 44.45 41.18 -9.18
CA GLU A 482 45.83 40.90 -9.60
C GLU A 482 46.69 40.74 -8.34
N PRO A 483 47.65 39.79 -8.30
CA PRO A 483 48.50 39.60 -7.13
C PRO A 483 49.15 40.94 -6.83
N VAL A 484 48.70 41.59 -5.75
CA VAL A 484 49.26 42.87 -5.33
C VAL A 484 50.72 42.59 -5.06
N ASP A 485 51.64 43.36 -5.67
CA ASP A 485 53.05 43.28 -5.29
C ASP A 485 53.12 43.55 -3.79
N GLU A 486 53.32 42.49 -3.00
CA GLU A 486 53.36 42.56 -1.54
C GLU A 486 54.44 43.56 -1.10
N ASN A 487 55.49 43.77 -1.91
CA ASN A 487 56.47 44.82 -1.64
C ASN A 487 55.91 46.23 -1.85
N GLU A 488 55.06 46.47 -2.84
CA GLU A 488 54.44 47.77 -3.09
C GLU A 488 53.39 48.09 -2.02
N LYS A 489 52.54 47.12 -1.65
CA LYS A 489 51.60 47.25 -0.53
C LYS A 489 52.33 47.50 0.78
N ARG A 490 53.41 46.76 1.05
CA ARG A 490 54.27 46.97 2.22
C ARG A 490 54.95 48.33 2.18
N ARG A 491 55.44 48.81 1.04
CA ARG A 491 56.02 50.17 0.90
C ARG A 491 55.00 51.26 1.20
N LYS A 492 53.77 51.15 0.67
CA LYS A 492 52.68 52.11 0.93
C LYS A 492 52.28 52.09 2.42
N GLN A 493 52.19 50.91 3.03
CA GLN A 493 51.93 50.77 4.47
C GLN A 493 53.06 51.35 5.34
N VAL A 494 54.33 51.09 5.00
CA VAL A 494 55.49 51.65 5.70
C VAL A 494 55.48 53.17 5.60
N ARG A 495 55.23 53.74 4.42
CA ARG A 495 55.18 55.19 4.23
C ARG A 495 54.03 55.84 4.99
N LEU A 496 52.86 55.18 5.07
CA LEU A 496 51.75 55.63 5.91
C LEU A 496 52.12 55.58 7.40
N ALA A 497 52.85 54.55 7.84
CA ALA A 497 53.33 54.44 9.21
C ALA A 497 54.37 55.52 9.54
N GLU A 498 55.31 55.81 8.64
CA GLU A 498 56.31 56.88 8.78
C GLU A 498 55.64 58.25 8.96
N VAL A 499 54.64 58.59 8.13
CA VAL A 499 53.90 59.86 8.27
C VAL A 499 53.14 59.92 9.59
N ARG A 500 52.55 58.80 10.06
CA ARG A 500 51.90 58.75 11.39
C ARG A 500 52.88 59.01 12.52
N VAL A 501 54.10 58.47 12.44
CA VAL A 501 55.16 58.72 13.43
C VAL A 501 55.57 60.20 13.41
N GLN A 502 55.79 60.78 12.23
CA GLN A 502 56.14 62.21 12.09
C GLN A 502 55.06 63.13 12.69
N ILE A 503 53.78 62.82 12.50
CA ILE A 503 52.69 63.56 13.14
C ILE A 503 52.79 63.46 14.67
N MET A 504 53.10 62.28 15.21
CA MET A 504 53.21 62.07 16.65
C MET A 504 54.39 62.84 17.25
N GLU A 505 55.56 62.78 16.61
CA GLU A 505 56.76 63.54 17.01
C GLU A 505 56.54 65.06 16.92
N ALA A 506 55.89 65.53 15.85
CA ALA A 506 55.57 66.94 15.69
C ALA A 506 54.56 67.41 16.74
N LYS A 507 53.56 66.59 17.10
CA LYS A 507 52.59 66.87 18.17
C LYS A 507 53.26 66.93 19.54
N GLN A 508 54.20 66.03 19.82
CA GLN A 508 54.98 66.07 21.07
C GLN A 508 55.84 67.33 21.15
N THR A 509 56.54 67.67 20.07
CA THR A 509 57.38 68.88 20.02
C THR A 509 56.53 70.15 20.14
N LEU A 510 55.32 70.15 19.59
CA LEU A 510 54.35 71.24 19.73
C LEU A 510 53.94 71.42 21.19
N GLU A 511 53.66 70.32 21.90
CA GLU A 511 53.34 70.34 23.33
C GLU A 511 54.50 70.90 24.17
N ASP A 512 55.74 70.48 23.87
CA ASP A 512 56.94 71.00 24.51
C ASP A 512 57.13 72.52 24.24
N CYS A 513 56.93 72.97 23.01
CA CYS A 513 56.99 74.40 22.64
C CYS A 513 55.91 75.23 23.34
N ILE A 514 54.68 74.71 23.48
CA ILE A 514 53.59 75.35 24.22
C ILE A 514 53.96 75.45 25.71
N SER A 515 54.53 74.40 26.28
CA SER A 515 55.02 74.38 27.67
C SER A 515 56.13 75.41 27.91
N CYS A 516 57.04 75.58 26.95
CA CYS A 516 58.12 76.56 26.99
C CYS A 516 57.71 77.99 26.55
N GLN A 517 56.42 78.23 26.24
CA GLN A 517 55.90 79.52 25.73
C GLN A 517 56.55 80.02 24.42
N ASP A 518 57.10 79.13 23.60
CA ASP A 518 57.61 79.44 22.26
C ASP A 518 56.48 79.36 21.23
N PHE A 519 55.65 80.41 21.19
CA PHE A 519 54.48 80.46 20.32
C PHE A 519 54.83 80.60 18.83
N SER A 520 55.99 81.18 18.50
CA SER A 520 56.49 81.25 17.13
C SER A 520 56.70 79.86 16.54
N ARG A 521 57.48 79.03 17.25
CA ARG A 521 57.77 77.66 16.81
C ARG A 521 56.54 76.75 16.89
N ALA A 522 55.66 76.97 17.87
CA ALA A 522 54.39 76.26 17.96
C ALA A 522 53.45 76.53 16.77
N ALA A 523 53.45 77.76 16.22
CA ALA A 523 52.66 78.08 15.03
C ALA A 523 53.19 77.34 13.79
N GLU A 524 54.51 77.34 13.57
CA GLU A 524 55.14 76.60 12.47
C GLU A 524 54.89 75.09 12.57
N LEU A 525 54.94 74.52 13.78
CA LEU A 525 54.63 73.11 14.02
C LEU A 525 53.15 72.77 13.74
N LYS A 526 52.21 73.67 14.02
CA LYS A 526 50.79 73.48 13.68
C LYS A 526 50.56 73.41 12.16
N ASP A 527 51.23 74.28 11.41
CA ASP A 527 51.15 74.27 9.95
C ASP A 527 51.76 72.98 9.39
N SER A 528 52.90 72.53 9.94
CA SER A 528 53.54 71.27 9.55
C SER A 528 52.67 70.04 9.87
N ILE A 529 52.02 70.00 11.05
CA ILE A 529 51.08 68.92 11.42
C ILE A 529 49.90 68.90 10.44
N SER A 530 49.37 70.06 10.07
CA SER A 530 48.25 70.15 9.12
C SER A 530 48.63 69.57 7.75
N GLN A 531 49.83 69.89 7.24
CA GLN A 531 50.35 69.31 6.00
C GLN A 531 50.58 67.80 6.09
N LEU A 532 51.12 67.32 7.22
CA LEU A 532 51.30 65.88 7.44
C LEU A 532 49.96 65.13 7.57
N GLU A 533 48.95 65.74 8.18
CA GLU A 533 47.59 65.18 8.25
C GLU A 533 46.94 65.12 6.87
N GLU A 534 47.13 66.12 6.01
CA GLU A 534 46.70 66.09 4.62
C GLU A 534 47.41 64.98 3.83
N LEU A 535 48.73 64.85 3.98
CA LEU A 535 49.51 63.77 3.38
C LEU A 535 49.06 62.39 3.88
N LYS A 536 48.78 62.25 5.18
CA LYS A 536 48.23 61.01 5.77
C LYS A 536 46.89 60.67 5.12
N ASN A 537 46.02 61.64 4.91
CA ASN A 537 44.71 61.41 4.28
C ASN A 537 44.88 60.99 2.81
N GLN A 538 45.78 61.63 2.06
CA GLN A 538 46.14 61.23 0.70
C GLN A 538 46.67 59.79 0.64
N LEU A 539 47.66 59.45 1.48
CA LEU A 539 48.21 58.09 1.54
C LEU A 539 47.18 57.05 2.02
N THR A 540 46.24 57.44 2.88
CA THR A 540 45.15 56.55 3.33
C THR A 540 44.18 56.27 2.18
N LEU A 541 43.87 57.28 1.36
CA LEU A 541 43.08 57.10 0.13
C LEU A 541 43.81 56.19 -0.87
N GLU A 542 45.12 56.35 -1.07
CA GLU A 542 45.92 55.47 -1.94
C GLU A 542 45.98 54.02 -1.45
N VAL A 543 45.98 53.79 -0.13
CA VAL A 543 45.93 52.43 0.46
C VAL A 543 44.52 51.83 0.43
N SER A 544 43.48 52.68 0.35
CA SER A 544 42.07 52.27 0.37
C SER A 544 41.41 52.26 -1.00
N GLN A 545 42.10 52.71 -2.06
CA GLN A 545 41.63 52.53 -3.43
C GLN A 545 41.48 51.03 -3.68
N PRO A 546 40.28 50.55 -4.05
CA PRO A 546 40.13 49.20 -4.60
C PRO A 546 41.12 49.07 -5.75
N ALA A 547 41.76 47.91 -5.92
CA ALA A 547 42.59 47.67 -7.09
C ALA A 547 41.81 48.11 -8.34
N GLU A 548 42.30 49.12 -9.07
CA GLU A 548 41.57 49.73 -10.21
C GLU A 548 41.33 48.74 -11.38
N ASN A 549 41.77 47.48 -11.24
CA ASN A 549 41.53 46.39 -12.17
C ASN A 549 41.08 45.11 -11.43
N VAL A 550 39.90 45.12 -10.81
CA VAL A 550 39.23 43.86 -10.43
C VAL A 550 38.72 43.22 -11.72
N LYS A 551 39.43 42.19 -12.20
CA LYS A 551 38.95 41.37 -13.31
C LYS A 551 38.03 40.31 -12.73
N GLU A 552 36.77 40.31 -13.16
CA GLU A 552 35.83 39.23 -12.88
C GLU A 552 36.21 38.02 -13.73
N GLN A 553 36.49 36.89 -13.09
CA GLN A 553 36.73 35.63 -13.80
C GLN A 553 35.70 34.59 -13.34
N ARG A 554 35.06 33.94 -14.31
CA ARG A 554 34.21 32.78 -14.10
C ARG A 554 35.07 31.54 -13.88
N ILE A 555 34.86 30.83 -12.79
CA ILE A 555 35.54 29.56 -12.50
C ILE A 555 34.53 28.44 -12.66
N GLU A 556 34.75 27.57 -13.65
CA GLU A 556 33.91 26.41 -13.90
C GLU A 556 34.13 25.35 -12.80
N LYS A 557 33.08 25.05 -12.04
CA LYS A 557 33.05 24.01 -11.02
C LYS A 557 32.67 22.67 -11.63
N SER A 558 33.44 21.63 -11.29
CA SER A 558 33.26 20.25 -11.78
C SER A 558 33.22 19.22 -10.65
N ASP A 559 33.10 19.67 -9.40
CA ASP A 559 32.94 18.79 -8.25
C ASP A 559 31.59 18.04 -8.30
N PRO A 560 31.51 16.82 -7.75
CA PRO A 560 30.31 16.00 -7.83
C PRO A 560 29.06 16.64 -7.21
N GLU A 561 29.19 17.39 -6.11
CA GLU A 561 28.06 18.04 -5.44
C GLU A 561 27.44 19.12 -6.35
N THR A 562 28.27 19.98 -6.95
CA THR A 562 27.82 21.00 -7.91
C THR A 562 27.21 20.38 -9.16
N LEU A 563 27.84 19.33 -9.73
CA LEU A 563 27.32 18.65 -10.92
C LEU A 563 25.97 17.96 -10.63
N LEU A 564 25.82 17.28 -9.50
CA LEU A 564 24.56 16.67 -9.08
C LEU A 564 23.45 17.70 -8.97
N LYS A 565 23.74 18.85 -8.37
CA LYS A 565 22.81 19.96 -8.25
C LYS A 565 22.35 20.44 -9.64
N CYS A 566 23.28 20.74 -10.54
CA CYS A 566 22.97 21.19 -11.90
C CYS A 566 22.19 20.15 -12.71
N LEU A 567 22.59 18.87 -12.65
CA LEU A 567 21.91 17.78 -13.35
C LEU A 567 20.50 17.55 -12.80
N THR A 568 20.31 17.64 -11.49
CA THR A 568 18.97 17.52 -10.87
C THR A 568 18.05 18.64 -11.36
N MET A 569 18.57 19.87 -11.51
CA MET A 569 17.81 20.97 -12.10
C MET A 569 17.43 20.68 -13.57
N CYS A 570 18.37 20.17 -14.38
CA CYS A 570 18.08 19.76 -15.76
C CYS A 570 17.03 18.65 -15.84
N ALA A 571 17.14 17.61 -15.01
CA ALA A 571 16.21 16.49 -14.99
C ALA A 571 14.78 16.96 -14.70
N GLU A 572 14.61 17.78 -13.67
CA GLU A 572 13.28 18.29 -13.30
C GLU A 572 12.71 19.24 -14.38
N LEU A 573 13.55 20.12 -14.94
CA LEU A 573 13.15 20.96 -16.07
C LEU A 573 12.62 20.09 -17.21
N PHE A 574 13.40 19.14 -17.70
CA PHE A 574 13.01 18.34 -18.87
C PHE A 574 11.78 17.46 -18.62
N LYS A 575 11.56 17.03 -17.37
CA LYS A 575 10.37 16.26 -16.97
C LYS A 575 9.08 17.09 -17.07
N GLN A 576 9.14 18.37 -16.71
CA GLN A 576 7.98 19.28 -16.70
C GLN A 576 7.66 19.88 -18.07
N MET A 577 8.60 19.83 -19.01
CA MET A 577 8.45 20.40 -20.34
C MET A 577 7.51 19.57 -21.23
N SER A 578 6.73 20.25 -22.07
CA SER A 578 5.89 19.57 -23.07
C SER A 578 6.74 19.00 -24.19
N ILE A 579 6.64 17.67 -24.42
CA ILE A 579 7.30 16.98 -25.54
C ILE A 579 6.95 17.61 -26.90
N LYS A 580 5.75 18.20 -27.05
CA LYS A 580 5.30 18.83 -28.30
C LYS A 580 6.12 20.05 -28.72
N ARG A 581 6.81 20.69 -27.78
CA ARG A 581 7.66 21.85 -28.07
C ARG A 581 8.91 21.47 -28.86
N GLY A 582 9.42 20.27 -28.62
CA GLY A 582 10.74 19.88 -29.08
C GLY A 582 11.88 20.55 -28.32
N VAL A 583 13.09 20.31 -28.82
CA VAL A 583 14.34 20.80 -28.22
C VAL A 583 14.69 22.18 -28.78
N CYS A 584 15.08 23.12 -27.92
CA CYS A 584 15.56 24.45 -28.33
C CYS A 584 17.08 24.60 -28.15
N PRO A 585 17.72 25.61 -28.75
CA PRO A 585 19.18 25.80 -28.68
C PRO A 585 19.74 25.81 -27.26
N THR A 586 19.06 26.45 -26.31
CA THR A 586 19.47 26.46 -24.90
C THR A 586 19.50 25.05 -24.28
N MET A 587 18.54 24.20 -24.62
CA MET A 587 18.52 22.81 -24.14
C MET A 587 19.66 22.01 -24.78
N ILE A 588 19.93 22.21 -26.08
CA ILE A 588 21.07 21.58 -26.77
C ILE A 588 22.38 21.97 -26.08
N ALA A 589 22.55 23.27 -25.78
CA ALA A 589 23.73 23.75 -25.06
C ALA A 589 23.89 23.08 -23.69
N LEU A 590 22.81 22.91 -22.92
CA LEU A 590 22.86 22.18 -21.64
C LEU A 590 23.21 20.70 -21.83
N ILE A 591 22.69 20.05 -22.88
CA ILE A 591 22.99 18.66 -23.20
C ILE A 591 24.48 18.50 -23.52
N GLU A 592 25.01 19.35 -24.40
CA GLU A 592 26.40 19.28 -24.87
C GLU A 592 27.42 19.68 -23.79
N SER A 593 27.14 20.74 -23.02
CA SER A 593 28.10 21.28 -22.05
C SER A 593 28.06 20.62 -20.67
N LEU A 594 26.91 20.08 -20.25
CA LEU A 594 26.74 19.53 -18.90
C LEU A 594 26.42 18.04 -18.91
N ILE A 595 25.41 17.61 -19.67
CA ILE A 595 24.88 16.23 -19.57
C ILE A 595 25.85 15.23 -20.19
N LEU A 596 26.25 15.42 -21.45
CA LEU A 596 27.12 14.47 -22.15
C LEU A 596 28.48 14.27 -21.47
N PRO A 597 29.20 15.32 -21.02
CA PRO A 597 30.43 15.12 -20.25
C PRO A 597 30.19 14.31 -18.96
N SER A 598 29.05 14.55 -18.29
CA SER A 598 28.72 13.92 -17.00
C SER A 598 28.39 12.42 -17.11
N VAL A 599 27.99 11.92 -18.29
CA VAL A 599 27.78 10.49 -18.54
C VAL A 599 29.07 9.68 -18.36
N SER A 600 30.23 10.30 -18.59
CA SER A 600 31.55 9.67 -18.43
C SER A 600 32.24 9.98 -17.09
N ASN A 601 31.53 10.60 -16.15
CA ASN A 601 32.10 11.03 -14.87
C ASN A 601 32.56 9.83 -14.01
N PRO A 602 33.65 9.95 -13.24
CA PRO A 602 34.07 8.90 -12.31
C PRO A 602 33.07 8.64 -11.18
N ASN A 603 32.27 9.62 -10.77
CA ASN A 603 31.28 9.47 -9.71
C ASN A 603 29.99 8.80 -10.25
N PRO A 604 29.59 7.62 -9.72
CA PRO A 604 28.40 6.90 -10.21
C PRO A 604 27.09 7.67 -10.04
N ALA A 605 26.95 8.50 -8.99
CA ALA A 605 25.75 9.31 -8.77
C ALA A 605 25.61 10.39 -9.86
N VAL A 606 26.72 11.02 -10.25
CA VAL A 606 26.76 11.98 -11.36
C VAL A 606 26.39 11.30 -12.67
N ARG A 607 26.99 10.14 -12.97
CA ARG A 607 26.63 9.35 -14.18
C ARG A 607 25.16 9.00 -14.19
N ASN A 608 24.62 8.50 -13.07
CA ASN A 608 23.22 8.12 -12.95
C ASN A 608 22.27 9.28 -13.28
N MET A 609 22.51 10.45 -12.69
CA MET A 609 21.67 11.62 -12.96
C MET A 609 21.84 12.12 -14.40
N ALA A 610 23.06 12.09 -14.95
CA ALA A 610 23.31 12.43 -16.34
C ALA A 610 22.54 11.52 -17.32
N VAL A 611 22.49 10.22 -17.04
CA VAL A 611 21.70 9.25 -17.82
C VAL A 611 20.21 9.55 -17.74
N ILE A 612 19.68 9.88 -16.56
CA ILE A 612 18.28 10.29 -16.40
C ILE A 612 18.01 11.56 -17.22
N CYS A 613 18.89 12.57 -17.15
CA CYS A 613 18.77 13.79 -17.93
C CYS A 613 18.80 13.50 -19.43
N LEU A 614 19.73 12.67 -19.90
CA LEU A 614 19.87 12.31 -21.32
C LEU A 614 18.64 11.56 -21.83
N GLY A 615 18.18 10.56 -21.07
CA GLY A 615 16.98 9.79 -21.40
C GLY A 615 15.73 10.66 -21.49
N THR A 616 15.55 11.55 -20.51
CA THR A 616 14.41 12.50 -20.47
C THR A 616 14.51 13.52 -21.60
N ALA A 617 15.71 14.07 -21.86
CA ALA A 617 15.94 15.01 -22.95
C ALA A 617 15.63 14.40 -24.33
N ALA A 618 16.05 13.14 -24.54
CA ALA A 618 15.82 12.42 -25.77
C ALA A 618 14.32 12.24 -26.10
N LEU A 619 13.42 12.24 -25.11
CA LEU A 619 11.97 12.17 -25.35
C LEU A 619 11.44 13.40 -26.11
N HIS A 620 12.15 14.53 -26.07
CA HIS A 620 11.76 15.77 -26.74
C HIS A 620 12.16 15.82 -28.21
N SER A 621 13.00 14.92 -28.72
CA SER A 621 13.39 14.91 -30.13
C SER A 621 13.78 13.53 -30.61
N LYS A 622 13.11 13.06 -31.68
CA LYS A 622 13.46 11.79 -32.34
C LYS A 622 14.91 11.79 -32.85
N ASP A 623 15.41 12.93 -33.34
CA ASP A 623 16.81 13.05 -33.80
C ASP A 623 17.80 12.92 -32.64
N LEU A 624 17.48 13.52 -31.50
CA LEU A 624 18.29 13.40 -30.29
C LEU A 624 18.27 11.97 -29.74
N ALA A 625 17.10 11.33 -29.75
CA ALA A 625 16.94 9.93 -29.41
C ALA A 625 17.80 9.04 -30.33
N ASN A 626 17.70 9.19 -31.65
CA ASN A 626 18.54 8.49 -32.63
C ASN A 626 20.04 8.65 -32.34
N THR A 627 20.46 9.88 -32.02
CA THR A 627 21.87 10.21 -31.78
C THR A 627 22.43 9.50 -30.53
N HIS A 628 21.62 9.39 -29.47
CA HIS A 628 22.08 8.89 -28.17
C HIS A 628 21.60 7.48 -27.81
N LEU A 629 20.77 6.84 -28.64
CA LEU A 629 20.23 5.51 -28.37
C LEU A 629 21.33 4.45 -28.21
N VAL A 630 22.37 4.51 -29.06
CA VAL A 630 23.52 3.60 -28.98
C VAL A 630 24.27 3.77 -27.66
N LEU A 631 24.44 5.02 -27.20
CA LEU A 631 25.07 5.31 -25.92
C LEU A 631 24.24 4.76 -24.76
N LEU A 632 22.92 4.96 -24.76
CA LEU A 632 22.02 4.40 -23.74
C LEU A 632 22.08 2.87 -23.71
N LEU A 633 22.17 2.22 -24.88
CA LEU A 633 22.33 0.76 -24.97
C LEU A 633 23.64 0.27 -24.34
N GLN A 634 24.76 0.96 -24.61
CA GLN A 634 26.05 0.63 -24.02
C GLN A 634 26.03 0.75 -22.50
N ILE A 635 25.47 1.85 -21.98
CA ILE A 635 25.35 2.09 -20.54
C ILE A 635 24.48 1.01 -19.89
N THR A 636 23.37 0.65 -20.53
CA THR A 636 22.45 -0.41 -20.08
C THR A 636 23.15 -1.77 -19.91
N GLN A 637 24.19 -2.06 -20.70
CA GLN A 637 24.93 -3.33 -20.64
C GLN A 637 26.13 -3.30 -19.69
N LEU A 638 26.84 -2.18 -19.61
CA LEU A 638 28.22 -2.15 -19.08
C LEU A 638 28.37 -1.43 -17.73
N ASP A 639 27.48 -0.53 -17.34
CA ASP A 639 27.66 0.27 -16.12
C ASP A 639 27.21 -0.49 -14.85
N GLU A 640 27.24 0.17 -13.70
CA GLU A 640 26.77 -0.41 -12.44
C GLU A 640 25.24 -0.62 -12.44
N PRO A 641 24.70 -1.57 -11.65
CA PRO A 641 23.28 -1.97 -11.71
C PRO A 641 22.28 -0.82 -11.66
N LYS A 642 22.50 0.16 -10.77
CA LYS A 642 21.62 1.33 -10.62
C LYS A 642 21.54 2.18 -11.90
N ILE A 643 22.70 2.43 -12.53
CA ILE A 643 22.79 3.21 -13.77
C ILE A 643 22.22 2.41 -14.94
N ARG A 644 22.46 1.10 -14.99
CA ARG A 644 21.85 0.20 -15.97
C ARG A 644 20.33 0.25 -15.93
N ILE A 645 19.73 0.27 -14.73
CA ILE A 645 18.28 0.40 -14.55
C ILE A 645 17.77 1.75 -15.07
N SER A 646 18.45 2.86 -14.75
CA SER A 646 18.08 4.20 -15.28
C SER A 646 18.20 4.28 -16.81
N ALA A 647 19.24 3.68 -17.39
CA ALA A 647 19.42 3.61 -18.84
C ALA A 647 18.37 2.71 -19.50
N LEU A 648 18.02 1.57 -18.89
CA LEU A 648 16.98 0.66 -19.35
C LEU A 648 15.61 1.35 -19.36
N ARG A 649 15.25 2.07 -18.29
CA ARG A 649 14.00 2.87 -18.24
C ARG A 649 13.95 3.88 -19.38
N SER A 650 15.04 4.63 -19.55
CA SER A 650 15.17 5.59 -20.65
C SER A 650 14.98 4.92 -22.01
N LEU A 651 15.59 3.75 -22.21
CA LEU A 651 15.47 2.98 -23.45
C LEU A 651 14.02 2.55 -23.71
N ILE A 652 13.35 2.00 -22.70
CA ILE A 652 11.95 1.56 -22.82
C ILE A 652 11.04 2.75 -23.14
N ASP A 653 11.24 3.90 -22.50
CA ASP A 653 10.45 5.10 -22.76
C ASP A 653 10.64 5.58 -24.22
N GLN A 654 11.87 5.53 -24.75
CA GLN A 654 12.13 5.83 -26.16
C GLN A 654 11.41 4.85 -27.11
N LEU A 655 11.43 3.55 -26.79
CA LEU A 655 10.78 2.53 -27.60
C LEU A 655 9.24 2.64 -27.53
N LEU A 656 8.69 3.05 -26.39
CA LEU A 656 7.26 3.29 -26.23
C LEU A 656 6.79 4.50 -27.06
N LEU A 657 7.57 5.59 -27.04
CA LEU A 657 7.25 6.82 -27.77
C LEU A 657 7.45 6.65 -29.28
N ASN A 658 8.64 6.20 -29.69
CA ASN A 658 9.08 6.22 -31.09
C ASN A 658 8.92 4.88 -31.83
N GLY A 659 8.62 3.79 -31.12
CA GLY A 659 8.58 2.44 -31.68
C GLY A 659 9.98 1.85 -31.92
N LEU A 660 10.03 0.63 -32.48
CA LEU A 660 11.27 -0.04 -32.83
C LEU A 660 11.92 0.52 -34.11
N ASP A 661 11.17 1.27 -34.92
CA ASP A 661 11.64 1.83 -36.18
C ASP A 661 12.81 2.81 -35.99
N ILE A 662 12.90 3.41 -34.80
CA ILE A 662 14.02 4.27 -34.38
C ILE A 662 15.38 3.57 -34.51
N LEU A 663 15.40 2.24 -34.45
CA LEU A 663 16.61 1.44 -34.57
C LEU A 663 17.08 1.21 -35.99
N GLN A 664 16.19 1.45 -36.97
CA GLN A 664 16.48 1.26 -38.39
C GLN A 664 17.01 2.53 -39.05
N ASP A 665 16.70 3.70 -38.47
CA ASP A 665 17.16 5.00 -38.95
C ASP A 665 18.66 5.17 -38.63
N LYS A 666 19.54 4.89 -39.61
CA LYS A 666 20.96 5.27 -39.50
C LYS A 666 21.05 6.81 -39.39
N PRO A 667 21.77 7.36 -38.40
CA PRO A 667 21.94 8.80 -38.30
C PRO A 667 22.64 9.30 -39.57
N VAL A 668 22.02 10.27 -40.26
CA VAL A 668 22.60 10.91 -41.43
C VAL A 668 23.86 11.65 -40.96
N PRO A 669 25.07 11.29 -41.41
CA PRO A 669 26.25 12.06 -41.06
C PRO A 669 26.16 13.45 -41.71
N PRO A 670 26.62 14.52 -41.03
CA PRO A 670 26.81 15.81 -41.67
C PRO A 670 28.04 15.74 -42.59
N THR A 671 27.87 15.24 -43.81
CA THR A 671 28.89 15.30 -44.87
C THR A 671 28.34 16.16 -46.01
N SER A 672 28.75 17.42 -46.08
CA SER A 672 30.01 17.86 -46.72
C SER A 672 30.05 17.46 -48.19
N GLN A 673 29.70 18.45 -49.03
CA GLN A 673 29.85 18.42 -50.46
C GLN A 673 31.29 18.07 -50.84
N THR A 674 31.49 16.98 -51.58
CA THR A 674 32.44 16.94 -52.70
C THR A 674 32.02 15.81 -53.66
N PRO A 675 31.62 16.13 -54.90
CA PRO A 675 31.59 15.18 -55.99
C PRO A 675 32.97 15.16 -56.65
N ASP A 676 33.59 13.98 -56.72
CA ASP A 676 34.34 13.47 -57.90
C ASP A 676 35.45 12.50 -57.49
N SER A 677 35.21 11.22 -57.77
CA SER A 677 36.18 10.34 -58.44
C SER A 677 35.49 9.04 -58.85
N PRO A 678 35.49 8.68 -60.15
CA PRO A 678 35.15 7.34 -60.60
C PRO A 678 36.44 6.56 -60.86
N ASP A 679 36.70 5.47 -60.13
CA ASP A 679 37.48 4.37 -60.69
C ASP A 679 37.33 3.03 -59.92
N ILE A 680 36.66 2.09 -60.61
CA ILE A 680 37.07 0.72 -60.96
C ILE A 680 37.97 -0.04 -59.95
N SER A 681 37.42 -1.07 -59.30
CA SER A 681 37.76 -2.49 -59.56
C SER A 681 37.23 -3.45 -58.47
N ASP A 682 36.60 -4.52 -58.94
CA ASP A 682 36.52 -5.87 -58.37
C ASP A 682 36.50 -6.03 -56.84
N ARG A 683 35.30 -6.17 -56.27
CA ARG A 683 35.11 -6.98 -55.07
C ARG A 683 34.17 -8.14 -55.36
N GLN A 684 34.73 -9.33 -55.18
CA GLN A 684 34.04 -10.62 -55.10
C GLN A 684 32.85 -10.56 -54.13
N PRO A 685 31.85 -11.43 -54.28
CA PRO A 685 30.78 -11.57 -53.29
C PRO A 685 31.38 -12.17 -52.01
N GLU A 686 31.89 -11.32 -51.13
CA GLU A 686 32.09 -11.66 -49.74
C GLU A 686 30.74 -12.08 -49.19
N LYS A 687 30.68 -13.32 -48.68
CA LYS A 687 29.56 -13.82 -47.89
C LYS A 687 29.22 -12.77 -46.85
N GLN A 688 28.15 -12.02 -47.06
CA GLN A 688 27.55 -11.19 -46.04
C GLN A 688 27.21 -12.15 -44.89
N ALA A 689 28.03 -12.13 -43.85
CA ALA A 689 27.58 -12.55 -42.54
C ALA A 689 26.33 -11.71 -42.27
N GLU A 690 25.19 -12.37 -42.06
CA GLU A 690 23.93 -11.71 -41.73
C GLU A 690 24.18 -10.77 -40.55
N GLU A 691 24.29 -9.47 -40.80
CA GLU A 691 24.37 -8.47 -39.73
C GLU A 691 23.06 -8.59 -38.94
N GLU A 692 23.16 -9.09 -37.69
CA GLU A 692 22.02 -9.20 -36.79
C GLU A 692 21.32 -7.83 -36.73
N SER A 693 20.02 -7.79 -37.02
CA SER A 693 19.30 -6.52 -37.03
C SER A 693 19.41 -5.85 -35.64
N PRO A 694 19.50 -4.51 -35.57
CA PRO A 694 19.62 -3.80 -34.30
C PRO A 694 18.41 -4.06 -33.39
N VAL A 695 17.23 -4.27 -33.98
CA VAL A 695 16.03 -4.74 -33.28
C VAL A 695 16.27 -6.10 -32.62
N GLN A 696 16.81 -7.07 -33.37
CA GLN A 696 17.07 -8.40 -32.84
C GLN A 696 18.11 -8.38 -31.72
N SER A 697 19.14 -7.55 -31.84
CA SER A 697 20.15 -7.35 -30.79
C SER A 697 19.55 -6.83 -29.49
N ILE A 698 18.64 -5.85 -29.57
CA ILE A 698 17.97 -5.31 -28.38
C ILE A 698 17.00 -6.30 -27.78
N LEU A 699 16.21 -6.98 -28.60
CA LEU A 699 15.29 -8.01 -28.11
C LEU A 699 16.06 -9.14 -27.42
N LYS A 700 17.24 -9.50 -27.92
CA LYS A 700 18.14 -10.46 -27.29
C LYS A 700 18.67 -9.95 -25.94
N MET A 701 19.15 -8.71 -25.88
CA MET A 701 19.61 -8.08 -24.63
C MET A 701 18.50 -8.03 -23.57
N LEU A 702 17.29 -7.58 -23.94
CA LEU A 702 16.14 -7.57 -23.04
C LEU A 702 15.77 -9.00 -22.60
N SER A 703 15.89 -9.97 -23.50
CA SER A 703 15.73 -11.38 -23.16
C SER A 703 16.73 -11.84 -22.10
N GLU A 704 18.02 -11.51 -22.25
CA GLU A 704 19.07 -11.88 -21.28
C GLU A 704 18.83 -11.23 -19.91
N PHE A 705 18.28 -10.02 -19.87
CA PHE A 705 17.98 -9.32 -18.61
C PHE A 705 16.81 -9.91 -17.83
N LEU A 706 15.92 -10.68 -18.48
CA LEU A 706 14.91 -11.45 -17.76
C LEU A 706 15.52 -12.57 -16.90
N ASP A 707 16.74 -13.01 -17.23
CA ASP A 707 17.50 -14.01 -16.46
C ASP A 707 18.53 -13.37 -15.52
N SER A 708 18.51 -12.04 -15.36
CA SER A 708 19.43 -11.32 -14.48
C SER A 708 19.23 -11.74 -13.02
N GLU A 709 20.32 -11.92 -12.27
CA GLU A 709 20.30 -12.13 -10.81
C GLU A 709 19.83 -10.89 -10.04
N VAL A 710 20.01 -9.69 -10.62
CA VAL A 710 19.54 -8.43 -10.02
C VAL A 710 18.02 -8.32 -10.19
N CYS A 711 17.28 -8.52 -9.09
CA CYS A 711 15.81 -8.43 -9.00
C CYS A 711 15.23 -7.18 -9.68
N GLU A 712 15.79 -6.01 -9.39
CA GLU A 712 15.30 -4.74 -9.91
C GLU A 712 15.46 -4.65 -11.42
N LEU A 713 16.59 -5.09 -11.97
CA LEU A 713 16.84 -5.11 -13.41
C LEU A 713 15.88 -6.07 -14.12
N ARG A 714 15.68 -7.26 -13.55
CA ARG A 714 14.74 -8.27 -14.04
C ARG A 714 13.30 -7.74 -14.04
N THR A 715 12.90 -7.08 -12.95
CA THR A 715 11.56 -6.48 -12.79
C THR A 715 11.31 -5.36 -13.80
N GLU A 716 12.24 -4.43 -13.93
CA GLU A 716 12.12 -3.30 -14.87
C GLU A 716 12.12 -3.78 -16.33
N THR A 717 12.88 -4.83 -16.64
CA THR A 717 12.87 -5.47 -17.97
C THR A 717 11.53 -6.13 -18.26
N ALA A 718 11.00 -6.92 -17.31
CA ALA A 718 9.72 -7.60 -17.44
C ALA A 718 8.57 -6.59 -17.61
N GLU A 719 8.54 -5.55 -16.78
CA GLU A 719 7.56 -4.47 -16.86
C GLU A 719 7.69 -3.68 -18.18
N GLY A 720 8.91 -3.43 -18.63
CA GLY A 720 9.19 -2.77 -19.89
C GLY A 720 8.68 -3.55 -21.11
N LEU A 721 8.98 -4.84 -21.16
CA LEU A 721 8.48 -5.73 -22.21
C LEU A 721 6.95 -5.83 -22.17
N ALA A 722 6.35 -5.95 -20.99
CA ALA A 722 4.90 -5.94 -20.81
C ALA A 722 4.27 -4.66 -21.39
N LYS A 723 4.83 -3.48 -21.08
CA LYS A 723 4.37 -2.19 -21.64
C LYS A 723 4.51 -2.15 -23.16
N LEU A 724 5.66 -2.56 -23.71
CA LEU A 724 5.90 -2.56 -25.16
C LEU A 724 4.94 -3.50 -25.89
N MET A 725 4.64 -4.67 -25.32
CA MET A 725 3.66 -5.59 -25.89
C MET A 725 2.24 -5.02 -25.78
N TYR A 726 1.84 -4.51 -24.61
CA TYR A 726 0.51 -3.94 -24.40
C TYR A 726 0.21 -2.74 -25.32
N CYS A 727 1.19 -1.86 -25.54
CA CYS A 727 1.07 -0.72 -26.45
C CYS A 727 1.23 -1.10 -27.94
N GLY A 728 1.33 -2.38 -28.29
CA GLY A 728 1.44 -2.85 -29.67
C GLY A 728 2.76 -2.50 -30.36
N ARG A 729 3.83 -2.23 -29.60
CA ARG A 729 5.17 -1.97 -30.13
C ARG A 729 5.95 -3.26 -30.42
N ILE A 730 5.65 -4.33 -29.68
CA ILE A 730 6.22 -5.66 -29.86
C ILE A 730 5.10 -6.69 -29.92
N LEU A 731 5.12 -7.54 -30.94
CA LEU A 731 4.32 -8.76 -31.01
C LEU A 731 5.27 -9.95 -31.10
N SER A 732 5.42 -10.72 -30.02
CA SER A 732 6.35 -11.84 -29.97
C SER A 732 5.84 -12.96 -29.06
N PRO A 733 5.32 -14.07 -29.62
CA PRO A 733 4.92 -15.23 -28.85
C PRO A 733 6.07 -15.82 -28.03
N LYS A 734 7.32 -15.72 -28.51
CA LYS A 734 8.51 -16.19 -27.81
C LYS A 734 8.79 -15.39 -26.53
N LEU A 735 8.69 -14.06 -26.59
CA LEU A 735 8.86 -13.23 -25.40
C LEU A 735 7.69 -13.41 -24.43
N LEU A 736 6.46 -13.55 -24.94
CA LEU A 736 5.31 -13.83 -24.09
C LEU A 736 5.47 -15.15 -23.33
N SER A 737 5.90 -16.21 -24.04
CA SER A 737 6.25 -17.50 -23.42
C SER A 737 7.27 -17.33 -22.30
N ARG A 738 8.33 -16.55 -22.53
CA ARG A 738 9.33 -16.24 -21.50
C ARG A 738 8.76 -15.48 -20.31
N LEU A 739 7.88 -14.50 -20.52
CA LEU A 739 7.24 -13.76 -19.41
C LEU A 739 6.33 -14.66 -18.59
N VAL A 740 5.55 -15.55 -19.23
CA VAL A 740 4.72 -16.53 -18.52
C VAL A 740 5.60 -17.50 -17.71
N LEU A 741 6.66 -18.04 -18.31
CA LEU A 741 7.62 -18.89 -17.59
C LEU A 741 8.25 -18.15 -16.41
N LEU A 742 8.64 -16.89 -16.58
CA LEU A 742 9.21 -16.07 -15.52
C LEU A 742 8.22 -15.82 -14.38
N TRP A 743 6.94 -15.65 -14.70
CA TRP A 743 5.87 -15.47 -13.72
C TRP A 743 5.67 -16.70 -12.84
N TYR A 744 5.75 -17.90 -13.43
CA TYR A 744 5.63 -19.16 -12.69
C TYR A 744 6.95 -19.65 -12.08
N ASN A 745 8.10 -19.11 -12.51
CA ASN A 745 9.41 -19.54 -12.03
C ASN A 745 9.55 -19.32 -10.52
N PRO A 746 9.83 -20.35 -9.69
CA PRO A 746 10.02 -20.21 -8.25
C PRO A 746 11.05 -19.14 -7.84
N VAL A 747 12.06 -18.88 -8.69
CA VAL A 747 13.08 -17.83 -8.43
C VAL A 747 12.47 -16.43 -8.28
N THR A 748 11.30 -16.17 -8.85
CA THR A 748 10.61 -14.88 -8.78
C THR A 748 9.54 -14.81 -7.69
N GLU A 749 9.45 -15.81 -6.81
CA GLU A 749 8.41 -15.85 -5.75
C GLU A 749 8.45 -14.62 -4.85
N ASP A 750 9.66 -14.18 -4.48
CA ASP A 750 9.88 -12.98 -3.65
C ASP A 750 9.81 -11.66 -4.46
N ASP A 751 9.81 -11.72 -5.80
CA ASP A 751 9.73 -10.55 -6.68
C ASP A 751 8.27 -10.08 -6.83
N GLN A 752 7.65 -9.64 -5.74
CA GLN A 752 6.21 -9.32 -5.71
C GLN A 752 5.79 -8.30 -6.77
N ARG A 753 6.59 -7.25 -7.01
CA ARG A 753 6.29 -6.24 -8.05
C ARG A 753 6.27 -6.86 -9.44
N LEU A 754 7.23 -7.74 -9.76
CA LEU A 754 7.29 -8.45 -11.04
C LEU A 754 6.06 -9.33 -11.21
N ARG A 755 5.74 -10.15 -10.19
CA ARG A 755 4.60 -11.07 -10.27
C ARG A 755 3.25 -10.36 -10.38
N HIS A 756 3.05 -9.27 -9.63
CA HIS A 756 1.84 -8.45 -9.77
C HIS A 756 1.77 -7.77 -11.13
N CYS A 757 2.88 -7.21 -11.62
CA CYS A 757 2.93 -6.59 -12.94
C CYS A 757 2.50 -7.58 -14.03
N LEU A 758 3.11 -8.77 -14.07
CA LEU A 758 2.80 -9.77 -15.09
C LEU A 758 1.38 -10.33 -14.94
N GLY A 759 0.91 -10.55 -13.71
CA GLY A 759 -0.47 -11.00 -13.47
C GLY A 759 -1.52 -10.04 -14.02
N VAL A 760 -1.34 -8.73 -13.81
CA VAL A 760 -2.22 -7.69 -14.37
C VAL A 760 -2.04 -7.58 -15.89
N PHE A 761 -0.80 -7.54 -16.36
CA PHE A 761 -0.48 -7.43 -17.78
C PHE A 761 -1.11 -8.55 -18.61
N LEU A 762 -0.96 -9.81 -18.21
CA LEU A 762 -1.43 -10.96 -19.00
C LEU A 762 -2.95 -10.90 -19.22
N GLN A 763 -3.71 -10.56 -18.17
CA GLN A 763 -5.16 -10.41 -18.25
C GLN A 763 -5.56 -9.24 -19.17
N LEU A 764 -4.96 -8.07 -19.00
CA LEU A 764 -5.27 -6.90 -19.83
C LEU A 764 -4.84 -7.10 -21.29
N TYR A 765 -3.66 -7.67 -21.51
CA TYR A 765 -3.09 -7.91 -22.83
C TYR A 765 -3.95 -8.86 -23.64
N ALA A 766 -4.33 -10.00 -23.08
CA ALA A 766 -5.10 -11.01 -23.80
C ALA A 766 -6.50 -10.53 -24.15
N ARG A 767 -7.16 -9.76 -23.27
CA ARG A 767 -8.54 -9.26 -23.49
C ARG A 767 -8.61 -8.06 -24.43
N ALA A 768 -7.49 -7.40 -24.72
CA ALA A 768 -7.45 -6.17 -25.50
C ALA A 768 -7.81 -6.37 -26.98
N SER A 769 -7.35 -7.47 -27.62
CA SER A 769 -7.63 -7.73 -29.03
C SER A 769 -7.47 -9.20 -29.41
N ARG A 770 -8.09 -9.62 -30.52
CA ARG A 770 -7.92 -10.98 -31.07
C ARG A 770 -6.47 -11.28 -31.45
N ALA A 771 -5.74 -10.31 -32.01
CA ALA A 771 -4.32 -10.48 -32.36
C ALA A 771 -3.45 -10.76 -31.12
N ASN A 772 -3.83 -10.20 -29.96
CA ASN A 772 -3.15 -10.47 -28.70
C ASN A 772 -3.45 -11.90 -28.22
N GLN A 773 -4.69 -12.36 -28.35
CA GLN A 773 -5.03 -13.77 -28.05
C GLN A 773 -4.34 -14.75 -28.99
N GLU A 774 -4.20 -14.44 -30.28
CA GLU A 774 -3.42 -15.25 -31.23
C GLU A 774 -1.94 -15.34 -30.81
N CYS A 775 -1.35 -14.24 -30.34
CA CYS A 775 0.00 -14.23 -29.77
C CYS A 775 0.11 -15.12 -28.51
N VAL A 776 -0.91 -15.09 -27.64
CA VAL A 776 -1.01 -15.97 -26.46
C VAL A 776 -1.11 -17.44 -26.90
N GLU A 777 -1.98 -17.73 -27.85
CA GLU A 777 -2.19 -19.07 -28.42
C GLU A 777 -0.91 -19.65 -29.05
N GLU A 778 -0.19 -18.85 -29.84
CA GLU A 778 1.11 -19.21 -30.43
C GLU A 778 2.18 -19.49 -29.38
N SER A 779 2.06 -18.92 -28.18
CA SER A 779 3.01 -19.12 -27.09
C SER A 779 2.73 -20.34 -26.21
N LEU A 780 1.55 -20.98 -26.30
CA LEU A 780 1.20 -22.14 -25.47
C LEU A 780 2.19 -23.30 -25.66
N LEU A 781 2.29 -23.86 -26.87
CA LEU A 781 3.10 -25.06 -27.10
C LEU A 781 4.59 -24.85 -26.81
N PRO A 782 5.24 -23.74 -27.21
CA PRO A 782 6.60 -23.43 -26.79
C PRO A 782 6.77 -23.39 -25.26
N THR A 783 5.79 -22.82 -24.54
CA THR A 783 5.82 -22.75 -23.07
C THR A 783 5.72 -24.14 -22.46
N MET A 784 4.73 -24.93 -22.89
CA MET A 784 4.52 -26.30 -22.38
C MET A 784 5.73 -27.19 -22.65
N ARG A 785 6.30 -27.14 -23.86
CA ARG A 785 7.53 -27.88 -24.18
C ARG A 785 8.71 -27.46 -23.31
N THR A 786 8.81 -26.18 -22.95
CA THR A 786 9.89 -25.71 -22.06
C THR A 786 9.73 -26.28 -20.65
N LEU A 787 8.50 -26.37 -20.14
CA LEU A 787 8.22 -26.97 -18.84
C LEU A 787 8.49 -28.49 -18.85
N PHE A 788 8.01 -29.22 -19.85
CA PHE A 788 8.19 -30.67 -19.91
C PHE A 788 9.64 -31.10 -20.16
N ASN A 789 10.43 -30.26 -20.84
CA ASN A 789 11.85 -30.52 -21.07
C ASN A 789 12.76 -29.90 -19.99
N ALA A 790 12.20 -29.26 -18.95
CA ALA A 790 12.99 -28.68 -17.87
C ALA A 790 13.70 -29.79 -17.07
N PRO A 791 15.04 -29.76 -16.93
CA PRO A 791 15.75 -30.72 -16.10
C PRO A 791 15.39 -30.51 -14.63
N VAL A 792 15.56 -31.55 -13.80
CA VAL A 792 15.28 -31.49 -12.35
C VAL A 792 16.14 -30.45 -11.61
N THR A 793 17.24 -30.01 -12.21
CA THR A 793 18.09 -28.92 -11.68
C THR A 793 17.54 -27.53 -11.96
N SER A 794 16.55 -27.41 -12.85
CA SER A 794 15.90 -26.14 -13.18
C SER A 794 14.73 -25.89 -12.22
N PRO A 795 14.58 -24.67 -11.69
CA PRO A 795 13.40 -24.28 -10.91
C PRO A 795 12.08 -24.49 -11.66
N LEU A 796 12.10 -24.47 -13.00
CA LEU A 796 10.91 -24.71 -13.81
C LEU A 796 10.35 -26.14 -13.69
N SER A 797 11.14 -27.10 -13.17
CA SER A 797 10.68 -28.47 -12.95
C SER A 797 9.69 -28.60 -11.78
N GLU A 798 9.62 -27.60 -10.89
CA GLU A 798 8.66 -27.53 -9.78
C GLU A 798 7.31 -26.93 -10.20
N VAL A 799 7.23 -26.35 -11.39
CA VAL A 799 6.03 -25.68 -11.89
C VAL A 799 4.96 -26.70 -12.28
N ASP A 800 3.75 -26.53 -11.75
CA ASP A 800 2.59 -27.31 -12.18
C ASP A 800 2.13 -26.89 -13.58
N ALA A 801 2.47 -27.72 -14.57
CA ALA A 801 2.09 -27.51 -15.96
C ALA A 801 0.56 -27.46 -16.18
N SER A 802 -0.26 -28.06 -15.31
CA SER A 802 -1.72 -27.98 -15.41
C SER A 802 -2.19 -26.55 -15.19
N ASN A 803 -1.65 -25.85 -14.19
CA ASN A 803 -2.02 -24.47 -13.89
C ASN A 803 -1.63 -23.52 -15.03
N VAL A 804 -0.48 -23.76 -15.66
CA VAL A 804 -0.03 -22.96 -16.82
C VAL A 804 -0.95 -23.19 -18.02
N ALA A 805 -1.34 -24.43 -18.30
CA ALA A 805 -2.30 -24.74 -19.36
C ALA A 805 -3.68 -24.11 -19.10
N GLU A 806 -4.17 -24.16 -17.85
CA GLU A 806 -5.42 -23.51 -17.44
C GLU A 806 -5.37 -21.99 -17.64
N LEU A 807 -4.25 -21.34 -17.30
CA LEU A 807 -4.04 -19.92 -17.58
C LEU A 807 -4.16 -19.62 -19.07
N PHE A 808 -3.44 -20.37 -19.92
CA PHE A 808 -3.47 -20.12 -21.36
C PHE A 808 -4.88 -20.24 -21.93
N VAL A 809 -5.63 -21.26 -21.53
CA VAL A 809 -7.03 -21.43 -21.94
C VAL A 809 -7.87 -20.23 -21.49
N GLU A 810 -7.72 -19.77 -20.24
CA GLU A 810 -8.46 -18.63 -19.72
C GLU A 810 -8.16 -17.34 -20.52
N LEU A 811 -6.89 -17.09 -20.82
CA LEU A 811 -6.46 -15.91 -21.58
C LEU A 811 -6.91 -15.94 -23.05
N THR A 812 -7.06 -17.13 -23.65
CA THR A 812 -7.50 -17.28 -25.05
C THR A 812 -9.00 -17.41 -25.24
N ARG A 813 -9.80 -17.34 -24.16
CA ARG A 813 -11.27 -17.43 -24.27
C ARG A 813 -11.82 -16.34 -25.18
N PRO A 814 -12.54 -16.68 -26.26
CA PRO A 814 -13.16 -15.67 -27.12
C PRO A 814 -14.23 -14.84 -26.38
N SER A 815 -14.86 -15.42 -25.36
CA SER A 815 -15.82 -14.75 -24.47
C SER A 815 -15.21 -13.67 -23.56
N ALA A 816 -13.89 -13.69 -23.35
CA ALA A 816 -13.19 -12.73 -22.47
C ALA A 816 -12.77 -11.43 -23.18
N LEU A 817 -12.91 -11.34 -24.51
CA LEU A 817 -12.56 -10.13 -25.26
C LEU A 817 -13.48 -8.96 -24.89
N VAL A 818 -12.89 -7.77 -24.69
CA VAL A 818 -13.64 -6.54 -24.38
C VAL A 818 -14.61 -6.17 -25.52
N GLN A 819 -14.23 -6.46 -26.76
CA GLN A 819 -15.10 -6.36 -27.93
C GLN A 819 -15.18 -7.72 -28.61
N PRO A 820 -16.23 -8.51 -28.32
CA PRO A 820 -16.42 -9.81 -28.94
C PRO A 820 -16.52 -9.66 -30.46
N ALA A 821 -15.67 -10.37 -31.19
CA ALA A 821 -15.75 -10.41 -32.65
C ALA A 821 -17.06 -11.08 -33.09
N VAL A 822 -17.59 -10.67 -34.25
CA VAL A 822 -18.81 -11.25 -34.83
C VAL A 822 -18.63 -12.77 -34.97
N VAL A 823 -19.58 -13.53 -34.41
CA VAL A 823 -19.60 -14.99 -34.16
C VAL A 823 -19.23 -15.89 -35.38
N GLN A 824 -19.14 -15.34 -36.58
CA GLN A 824 -18.95 -16.12 -37.82
C GLN A 824 -17.49 -16.46 -38.16
N ALA A 825 -16.50 -15.99 -37.39
CA ALA A 825 -15.10 -16.30 -37.63
C ALA A 825 -14.60 -17.43 -36.71
N VAL A 826 -13.71 -18.28 -37.24
CA VAL A 826 -12.99 -19.32 -36.47
C VAL A 826 -12.36 -18.67 -35.23
N SER A 827 -12.67 -19.21 -34.06
CA SER A 827 -12.18 -18.66 -32.79
C SER A 827 -10.73 -19.07 -32.54
N VAL A 828 -10.07 -18.38 -31.60
CA VAL A 828 -8.70 -18.74 -31.17
C VAL A 828 -8.69 -20.14 -30.55
N HIS A 829 -9.75 -20.52 -29.82
CA HIS A 829 -9.90 -21.86 -29.26
C HIS A 829 -10.09 -22.96 -30.32
N ASP A 830 -10.70 -22.67 -31.45
CA ASP A 830 -10.79 -23.63 -32.56
C ASP A 830 -9.40 -23.92 -33.14
N SER A 831 -8.60 -22.87 -33.38
CA SER A 831 -7.19 -23.03 -33.81
C SER A 831 -6.36 -23.78 -32.77
N LEU A 832 -6.54 -23.42 -31.49
CA LEU A 832 -5.83 -24.05 -30.38
C LEU A 832 -6.16 -25.54 -30.26
N ALA A 833 -7.42 -25.93 -30.46
CA ALA A 833 -7.84 -27.31 -30.45
C ALA A 833 -7.11 -28.13 -31.52
N LEU A 834 -7.00 -27.60 -32.75
CA LEU A 834 -6.25 -28.25 -33.83
C LEU A 834 -4.76 -28.38 -33.48
N ARG A 835 -4.13 -27.33 -32.95
CA ARG A 835 -2.72 -27.36 -32.54
C ARG A 835 -2.45 -28.37 -31.42
N VAL A 836 -3.32 -28.43 -30.42
CA VAL A 836 -3.19 -29.39 -29.30
C VAL A 836 -3.41 -30.81 -29.80
N CYS A 837 -4.37 -31.06 -30.69
CA CYS A 837 -4.56 -32.38 -31.30
C CYS A 837 -3.32 -32.83 -32.08
N ASN A 838 -2.74 -31.94 -32.88
CA ASN A 838 -1.50 -32.22 -33.61
C ASN A 838 -0.31 -32.47 -32.66
N GLU A 839 -0.23 -31.79 -31.52
CA GLU A 839 0.81 -32.04 -30.51
C GLU A 839 0.64 -33.43 -29.86
N ILE A 840 -0.60 -33.85 -29.58
CA ILE A 840 -0.90 -35.20 -29.07
C ILE A 840 -0.48 -36.26 -30.09
N LEU A 841 -0.85 -36.08 -31.37
CA LEU A 841 -0.55 -37.03 -32.44
C LEU A 841 0.94 -37.10 -32.77
N ARG A 842 1.73 -36.08 -32.43
CA ARG A 842 3.19 -36.08 -32.64
C ARG A 842 3.87 -37.16 -31.80
N ASP A 843 3.47 -37.32 -30.54
CA ASP A 843 3.95 -38.38 -29.66
C ASP A 843 2.84 -38.81 -28.68
N VAL A 844 2.05 -39.78 -29.12
CA VAL A 844 0.93 -40.35 -28.34
C VAL A 844 1.38 -41.10 -27.09
N SER A 845 2.68 -41.35 -26.92
CA SER A 845 3.24 -42.02 -25.74
C SER A 845 3.77 -41.07 -24.67
N ALA A 846 3.81 -39.76 -24.96
CA ALA A 846 4.37 -38.77 -24.05
C ALA A 846 3.53 -38.62 -22.76
N PRO A 847 4.15 -38.45 -21.57
CA PRO A 847 3.44 -38.28 -20.30
C PRO A 847 2.40 -37.16 -20.29
N GLU A 848 2.67 -36.09 -21.03
CA GLU A 848 1.86 -34.89 -21.14
C GLU A 848 0.57 -35.07 -21.97
N VAL A 849 0.40 -36.17 -22.70
CA VAL A 849 -0.82 -36.45 -23.47
C VAL A 849 -2.08 -36.37 -22.60
N ARG A 850 -2.00 -36.82 -21.34
CA ARG A 850 -3.13 -36.68 -20.40
C ARG A 850 -3.51 -35.23 -20.13
N LEU A 851 -2.52 -34.36 -19.97
CA LEU A 851 -2.76 -32.94 -19.76
C LEU A 851 -3.31 -32.30 -21.02
N TYR A 852 -2.75 -32.58 -22.20
CA TYR A 852 -3.29 -32.05 -23.46
C TYR A 852 -4.74 -32.50 -23.74
N CYS A 853 -5.09 -33.76 -23.44
CA CYS A 853 -6.49 -34.20 -23.49
C CYS A 853 -7.37 -33.43 -22.50
N LYS A 854 -6.89 -33.17 -21.28
CA LYS A 854 -7.60 -32.35 -20.29
C LYS A 854 -7.77 -30.90 -20.80
N THR A 855 -6.73 -30.31 -21.39
CA THR A 855 -6.77 -28.97 -22.00
C THR A 855 -7.84 -28.86 -23.08
N LEU A 856 -7.94 -29.86 -23.98
CA LEU A 856 -9.00 -29.89 -25.00
C LEU A 856 -10.41 -29.81 -24.39
N SER A 857 -10.63 -30.38 -23.20
CA SER A 857 -11.94 -30.35 -22.53
C SER A 857 -12.31 -29.00 -21.92
N TRP A 858 -11.35 -28.08 -21.79
CA TRP A 858 -11.56 -26.73 -21.28
C TRP A 858 -11.83 -25.69 -22.37
N LEU A 859 -11.57 -26.04 -23.64
CA LEU A 859 -11.72 -25.10 -24.76
C LEU A 859 -13.19 -24.82 -25.08
N GLU A 860 -13.47 -23.56 -25.40
CA GLU A 860 -14.74 -23.09 -25.97
C GLU A 860 -14.75 -23.32 -27.49
N ILE A 861 -15.01 -24.55 -27.91
CA ILE A 861 -14.97 -24.97 -29.32
C ILE A 861 -16.30 -24.67 -30.00
N ASN A 862 -16.24 -24.15 -31.23
CA ASN A 862 -17.43 -23.90 -32.04
C ASN A 862 -18.07 -25.23 -32.51
N ILE A 863 -19.33 -25.44 -32.11
CA ILE A 863 -20.10 -26.66 -32.39
C ILE A 863 -20.81 -26.56 -33.75
N GLU A 864 -20.90 -25.37 -34.35
CA GLU A 864 -21.57 -25.22 -35.63
C GLU A 864 -20.82 -25.97 -36.75
N PRO A 865 -21.56 -26.59 -37.70
CA PRO A 865 -20.94 -27.26 -38.83
C PRO A 865 -20.09 -26.30 -39.65
N GLY A 866 -18.79 -26.54 -39.71
CA GLY A 866 -17.83 -25.71 -40.43
C GLY A 866 -16.53 -26.46 -40.73
N PRO A 867 -15.66 -25.90 -41.57
CA PRO A 867 -14.40 -26.55 -41.96
C PRO A 867 -13.51 -26.88 -40.75
N ALA A 868 -13.39 -25.97 -39.78
CA ALA A 868 -12.60 -26.20 -38.56
C ALA A 868 -13.17 -27.36 -37.70
N ASN A 869 -14.50 -27.45 -37.59
CA ASN A 869 -15.16 -28.54 -36.85
C ASN A 869 -14.94 -29.90 -37.54
N ASN A 870 -15.05 -29.95 -38.87
CA ASN A 870 -14.80 -31.18 -39.63
C ASN A 870 -13.35 -31.66 -39.50
N GLU A 871 -12.38 -30.75 -39.56
CA GLU A 871 -10.96 -31.05 -39.39
C GLU A 871 -10.69 -31.54 -37.95
N LEU A 872 -11.23 -30.86 -36.95
CA LEU A 872 -11.11 -31.27 -35.55
C LEU A 872 -11.72 -32.67 -35.33
N GLN A 873 -12.88 -32.99 -35.90
CA GLN A 873 -13.48 -34.32 -35.80
C GLN A 873 -12.61 -35.43 -36.39
N LEU A 874 -11.87 -35.14 -37.47
CA LEU A 874 -10.91 -36.10 -38.05
C LEU A 874 -9.75 -36.34 -37.09
N LEU A 875 -9.13 -35.28 -36.58
CA LEU A 875 -8.01 -35.39 -35.64
C LEU A 875 -8.43 -36.12 -34.35
N LEU A 876 -9.61 -35.84 -33.81
CA LEU A 876 -10.10 -36.53 -32.60
C LEU A 876 -10.34 -38.03 -32.84
N LYS A 877 -10.79 -38.42 -34.05
CA LYS A 877 -10.91 -39.83 -34.43
C LYS A 877 -9.54 -40.51 -34.53
N ASP A 878 -8.55 -39.83 -35.09
CA ASP A 878 -7.18 -40.34 -35.16
C ASP A 878 -6.60 -40.51 -33.75
N ILE A 879 -6.83 -39.54 -32.85
CA ILE A 879 -6.45 -39.63 -31.43
C ILE A 879 -7.11 -40.83 -30.75
N LEU A 880 -8.40 -41.11 -31.00
CA LEU A 880 -9.10 -42.28 -30.44
C LEU A 880 -8.56 -43.62 -30.95
N GLN A 881 -7.95 -43.65 -32.14
CA GLN A 881 -7.31 -44.86 -32.66
C GLN A 881 -5.94 -45.10 -32.04
N GLU A 882 -5.16 -44.03 -31.82
CA GLU A 882 -3.77 -44.12 -31.38
C GLU A 882 -3.59 -44.10 -29.84
N VAL A 883 -4.39 -43.29 -29.12
CA VAL A 883 -4.27 -43.13 -27.66
C VAL A 883 -4.99 -44.25 -26.92
N LYS A 884 -4.24 -45.01 -26.12
CA LYS A 884 -4.76 -46.17 -25.37
C LYS A 884 -5.19 -45.86 -23.93
N ASP A 885 -4.84 -44.70 -23.39
CA ASP A 885 -5.19 -44.34 -22.02
C ASP A 885 -6.71 -44.15 -21.84
N LYS A 886 -7.30 -44.88 -20.89
CA LYS A 886 -8.76 -44.89 -20.68
C LYS A 886 -9.35 -43.56 -20.18
N TYR A 887 -8.53 -42.70 -19.58
CA TYR A 887 -8.99 -41.38 -19.19
C TYR A 887 -9.02 -40.48 -20.43
N CYS A 888 -7.92 -40.44 -21.19
CA CYS A 888 -7.83 -39.70 -22.45
C CYS A 888 -8.96 -40.07 -23.42
N THR A 889 -9.18 -41.37 -23.69
CA THR A 889 -10.24 -41.80 -24.61
C THR A 889 -11.63 -41.34 -24.18
N ARG A 890 -11.96 -41.43 -22.88
CA ARG A 890 -13.24 -40.94 -22.36
C ARG A 890 -13.42 -39.43 -22.53
N VAL A 891 -12.35 -38.65 -22.33
CA VAL A 891 -12.39 -37.20 -22.52
C VAL A 891 -12.61 -36.87 -24.00
N ILE A 892 -11.89 -37.53 -24.90
CA ILE A 892 -12.00 -37.31 -26.35
C ILE A 892 -13.35 -37.79 -26.91
N GLU A 893 -13.86 -38.95 -26.47
CA GLU A 893 -15.21 -39.43 -26.84
C GLU A 893 -16.29 -38.42 -26.44
N LYS A 894 -16.19 -37.83 -25.24
CA LYS A 894 -17.13 -36.79 -24.79
C LYS A 894 -17.10 -35.57 -25.70
N LEU A 895 -15.90 -35.16 -26.13
CA LEU A 895 -15.71 -34.04 -27.06
C LEU A 895 -16.26 -34.35 -28.46
N CYS A 896 -16.02 -35.55 -29.00
CA CYS A 896 -16.62 -36.00 -30.25
C CYS A 896 -18.15 -35.96 -30.19
N ASN A 897 -18.75 -36.45 -29.09
CA ASN A 897 -20.20 -36.45 -28.92
C ASN A 897 -20.77 -35.03 -28.86
N GLN A 898 -20.06 -34.07 -28.25
CA GLN A 898 -20.43 -32.66 -28.27
C GLN A 898 -20.43 -32.10 -29.70
N LEU A 899 -19.42 -32.39 -30.51
CA LEU A 899 -19.29 -31.87 -31.89
C LEU A 899 -20.30 -32.45 -32.87
N ILE A 900 -20.75 -33.71 -32.66
CA ILE A 900 -21.74 -34.38 -33.53
C ILE A 900 -23.17 -33.88 -33.23
N GLY A 901 -23.38 -33.15 -32.14
CA GLY A 901 -24.68 -32.58 -31.79
C GLY A 901 -25.70 -33.61 -31.32
N ASP A 902 -25.25 -34.74 -30.75
CA ASP A 902 -26.17 -35.77 -30.29
C ASP A 902 -26.86 -35.33 -28.99
N HIS A 903 -27.97 -34.61 -29.13
CA HIS A 903 -28.90 -34.25 -28.05
C HIS A 903 -29.69 -35.45 -27.50
N GLY A 904 -29.34 -36.69 -27.90
CA GLY A 904 -29.96 -37.93 -27.44
C GLY A 904 -29.26 -38.53 -26.22
N SER A 905 -29.95 -38.50 -25.07
CA SER A 905 -29.71 -39.33 -23.87
C SER A 905 -28.56 -38.93 -22.93
N LYS A 906 -28.81 -37.91 -22.10
CA LYS A 906 -28.59 -37.93 -20.64
C LYS A 906 -29.09 -36.64 -20.00
N SER A 907 -30.39 -36.60 -19.71
CA SER A 907 -30.96 -35.76 -18.66
C SER A 907 -30.78 -36.47 -17.31
N ALA A 908 -29.54 -36.53 -16.82
CA ALA A 908 -29.21 -36.86 -15.43
C ALA A 908 -27.71 -36.57 -15.24
N SER A 909 -27.39 -35.78 -14.21
CA SER A 909 -26.06 -35.31 -13.81
C SER A 909 -25.38 -34.28 -14.74
N ASN A 910 -25.75 -33.01 -14.55
CA ASN A 910 -24.84 -31.87 -14.65
C ASN A 910 -25.43 -30.75 -13.76
N GLN A 911 -25.53 -31.05 -12.45
CA GLN A 911 -25.35 -30.05 -11.41
C GLN A 911 -24.01 -30.44 -10.81
N ASP A 912 -22.96 -29.67 -11.13
CA ASP A 912 -21.64 -29.61 -10.49
C ASP A 912 -20.61 -29.10 -11.51
N THR A 913 -20.71 -27.82 -11.87
CA THR A 913 -19.62 -26.90 -12.29
C THR A 913 -20.25 -25.60 -12.79
N ALA A 914 -20.76 -24.78 -11.86
CA ALA A 914 -21.11 -23.37 -12.10
C ALA A 914 -21.26 -22.65 -10.73
N LEU A 915 -20.21 -22.69 -9.91
CA LEU A 915 -20.08 -21.86 -8.70
C LEU A 915 -18.62 -21.43 -8.55
N LEU A 916 -18.10 -20.73 -9.57
CA LEU A 916 -16.97 -19.82 -9.46
C LEU A 916 -17.28 -18.67 -10.43
N ASN A 917 -17.20 -17.43 -9.94
CA ASN A 917 -17.50 -16.15 -10.60
C ASN A 917 -18.92 -15.58 -10.38
N LEU A 918 -19.13 -15.04 -9.18
CA LEU A 918 -19.93 -13.82 -8.98
C LEU A 918 -19.18 -12.92 -7.99
N ASP A 919 -18.10 -12.30 -8.48
CA ASP A 919 -17.47 -11.12 -7.90
C ASP A 919 -17.34 -10.07 -9.01
N GLU A 920 -18.48 -9.58 -9.51
CA GLU A 920 -18.56 -8.32 -10.24
C GLU A 920 -19.92 -7.68 -9.94
N ASN A 921 -19.92 -6.63 -9.11
CA ASN A 921 -20.87 -5.54 -9.32
C ASN A 921 -20.34 -4.26 -8.67
N ASN A 922 -19.78 -3.39 -9.50
CA ASN A 922 -19.67 -1.97 -9.21
C ASN A 922 -19.92 -1.15 -10.49
N GLY A 923 -20.85 -0.18 -10.37
CA GLY A 923 -21.09 0.93 -11.31
C GLY A 923 -21.86 0.56 -12.59
N GLU A 924 -22.81 1.32 -13.11
CA GLU A 924 -23.27 2.68 -12.86
C GLU A 924 -24.53 2.83 -13.74
N LEU A 925 -25.61 3.43 -13.25
CA LEU A 925 -26.53 4.16 -14.11
C LEU A 925 -27.13 5.31 -13.29
N MET A 926 -26.50 6.47 -13.47
CA MET A 926 -27.12 7.75 -13.22
C MET A 926 -28.40 7.87 -14.05
N ASN A 927 -29.51 8.24 -13.41
CA ASN A 927 -30.46 9.13 -14.04
C ASN A 927 -31.19 10.01 -13.03
N LYS A 928 -31.40 11.25 -13.45
CA LYS A 928 -31.76 12.46 -12.71
C LYS A 928 -33.23 12.50 -12.28
N ASP A 929 -33.43 13.25 -11.18
CA ASP A 929 -34.54 14.15 -10.81
C ASP A 929 -36.00 13.73 -11.01
N GLU A 930 -36.77 13.71 -9.91
CA GLU A 930 -37.79 14.74 -9.62
C GLU A 930 -38.42 14.58 -8.20
N THR A 931 -38.09 15.54 -7.32
CA THR A 931 -38.97 16.28 -6.38
C THR A 931 -40.35 15.72 -5.93
N LYS A 932 -40.50 15.41 -4.62
CA LYS A 932 -41.27 16.17 -3.56
C LYS A 932 -41.76 15.30 -2.36
N PRO A 933 -42.04 15.90 -1.18
CA PRO A 933 -41.84 15.25 0.14
C PRO A 933 -43.11 15.07 1.02
N LYS A 934 -42.91 14.31 2.13
CA LYS A 934 -43.63 14.30 3.43
C LYS A 934 -45.16 14.04 3.44
N ARG A 935 -45.62 13.00 4.18
CA ARG A 935 -46.20 13.09 5.56
C ARG A 935 -46.81 11.76 6.05
N ALA A 936 -46.76 11.55 7.36
CA ALA A 936 -47.16 10.38 8.14
C ALA A 936 -48.68 10.20 8.42
N LYS A 937 -49.12 8.96 8.73
CA LYS A 937 -49.87 8.57 9.96
C LYS A 937 -50.39 7.11 9.96
N ARG A 938 -49.94 6.33 10.96
CA ARG A 938 -50.72 5.63 12.02
C ARG A 938 -51.84 4.63 11.63
N GLY A 939 -51.51 3.32 11.73
CA GLY A 939 -52.09 2.34 12.68
C GLY A 939 -53.46 1.68 12.42
N GLN A 940 -53.51 0.34 12.42
CA GLN A 940 -54.40 -0.49 13.28
C GLN A 940 -54.16 -2.02 13.11
N LYS A 941 -54.61 -2.78 14.11
CA LYS A 941 -54.26 -4.15 14.50
C LYS A 941 -55.24 -5.23 13.96
N LYS A 942 -54.69 -6.46 13.82
CA LYS A 942 -55.27 -7.81 14.13
C LYS A 942 -56.46 -8.36 13.29
N ALA A 943 -56.26 -9.52 12.61
CA ALA A 943 -56.50 -10.90 13.10
C ALA A 943 -56.82 -11.93 11.98
N ALA A 944 -56.28 -13.14 12.20
CA ALA A 944 -56.34 -14.44 11.51
C ALA A 944 -57.64 -14.91 10.80
N THR A 945 -57.46 -15.76 9.76
CA THR A 945 -58.03 -17.13 9.68
C THR A 945 -57.41 -17.95 8.53
N ALA A 946 -57.23 -19.25 8.77
CA ALA A 946 -56.53 -20.23 7.93
C ALA A 946 -57.43 -20.91 6.87
N LYS A 947 -56.82 -21.53 5.83
CA LYS A 947 -57.31 -22.76 5.18
C LYS A 947 -56.25 -23.45 4.28
N ASN A 948 -55.87 -24.66 4.72
CA ASN A 948 -55.57 -25.91 4.00
C ASN A 948 -54.91 -25.93 2.60
N GLY A 949 -53.76 -26.61 2.53
CA GLY A 949 -53.26 -27.37 1.37
C GLY A 949 -52.43 -28.58 1.85
N LYS A 950 -52.79 -29.79 1.41
CA LYS A 950 -52.30 -31.10 1.89
C LYS A 950 -50.93 -31.50 1.28
N LYS A 951 -50.21 -32.31 2.07
CA LYS A 951 -48.94 -33.03 1.86
C LYS A 951 -48.85 -33.92 0.60
N SER A 952 -47.63 -34.09 0.09
CA SER A 952 -47.08 -35.39 -0.34
C SER A 952 -45.60 -35.49 0.07
N TYR A 953 -45.24 -36.62 0.66
CA TYR A 953 -43.87 -36.99 1.05
C TYR A 953 -43.08 -37.54 -0.14
N LYS A 954 -41.77 -37.29 -0.17
CA LYS A 954 -40.75 -38.28 -0.55
C LYS A 954 -39.43 -37.91 0.12
N ALA A 955 -38.86 -38.89 0.80
CA ALA A 955 -37.53 -38.85 1.38
C ALA A 955 -36.52 -39.15 0.26
N ASP A 956 -35.41 -38.42 0.24
CA ASP A 956 -34.13 -38.93 -0.24
C ASP A 956 -32.99 -38.19 0.46
N MET A 957 -31.98 -38.98 0.78
CA MET A 957 -30.73 -38.61 1.43
C MET A 957 -29.77 -38.00 0.41
N SER A 958 -29.03 -36.94 0.77
CA SER A 958 -27.64 -36.63 0.33
C SER A 958 -27.37 -35.13 0.10
N SER A 959 -26.37 -34.62 0.83
CA SER A 959 -25.33 -33.64 0.47
C SER A 959 -25.68 -32.18 0.16
N ASP A 960 -24.90 -31.30 0.82
CA ASP A 960 -24.63 -29.88 0.54
C ASP A 960 -25.78 -28.88 0.66
N GLU A 961 -26.20 -28.64 1.91
CA GLU A 961 -26.83 -27.37 2.27
C GLU A 961 -25.76 -26.35 2.64
N SER A 962 -25.73 -25.26 1.86
CA SER A 962 -24.93 -24.06 2.02
C SER A 962 -24.89 -23.55 3.47
N ASP A 963 -23.69 -23.47 4.04
CA ASP A 963 -23.41 -22.92 5.38
C ASP A 963 -23.67 -21.39 5.50
N GLU A 964 -24.11 -20.70 4.43
CA GLU A 964 -24.34 -19.26 4.45
C GLU A 964 -25.64 -18.82 5.17
N GLU A 965 -26.64 -19.69 5.34
CA GLU A 965 -27.92 -19.29 5.96
C GLU A 965 -27.91 -19.27 7.50
N ASN A 966 -26.80 -19.64 8.16
CA ASN A 966 -26.71 -19.71 9.63
C ASN A 966 -25.92 -18.54 10.26
N ILE A 967 -25.87 -17.39 9.58
CA ILE A 967 -25.22 -16.17 10.07
C ILE A 967 -25.99 -15.62 11.29
N PRO A 968 -25.33 -15.25 12.41
CA PRO A 968 -25.96 -14.46 13.46
C PRO A 968 -26.37 -13.09 12.90
N GLU A 969 -27.67 -12.79 12.81
CA GLU A 969 -28.13 -11.40 12.63
C GLU A 969 -27.55 -10.51 13.74
N GLU A 970 -27.07 -9.32 13.37
CA GLU A 970 -26.69 -8.28 14.33
C GLU A 970 -27.88 -7.95 15.23
N VAL A 971 -27.87 -8.47 16.45
CA VAL A 971 -28.88 -8.14 17.46
C VAL A 971 -28.71 -6.65 17.81
N PRO A 972 -29.78 -5.84 17.81
CA PRO A 972 -29.69 -4.46 18.27
C PRO A 972 -29.19 -4.48 19.70
N SER A 973 -28.02 -3.86 19.95
CA SER A 973 -27.41 -3.87 21.27
C SER A 973 -28.39 -3.28 22.29
N VAL A 974 -28.93 -4.12 23.17
CA VAL A 974 -29.50 -3.65 24.42
C VAL A 974 -28.29 -3.19 25.22
N ARG A 975 -28.08 -1.86 25.28
CA ARG A 975 -26.97 -1.23 26.02
C ARG A 975 -26.86 -1.88 27.41
N PRO A 976 -25.74 -2.56 27.71
CA PRO A 976 -25.38 -2.80 29.09
C PRO A 976 -25.17 -1.43 29.75
N SER A 977 -25.35 -1.33 31.07
CA SER A 977 -24.98 -0.10 31.77
C SER A 977 -23.52 0.23 31.40
N ARG A 978 -23.25 1.50 31.07
CA ARG A 978 -21.94 1.98 30.60
C ARG A 978 -20.80 1.57 31.57
N ARG A 979 -21.13 1.23 32.82
CA ARG A 979 -20.20 0.83 33.88
C ARG A 979 -19.72 -0.63 33.77
N ALA A 980 -20.59 -1.57 33.40
CA ALA A 980 -20.23 -2.99 33.30
C ALA A 980 -19.32 -3.30 32.09
N LYS A 981 -19.61 -2.67 30.94
CA LYS A 981 -18.76 -2.83 29.74
C LYS A 981 -17.35 -2.24 29.94
N ILE A 982 -17.23 -1.16 30.73
CA ILE A 982 -15.93 -0.55 31.03
C ILE A 982 -15.11 -1.42 32.00
N ALA A 983 -15.73 -2.00 33.04
CA ALA A 983 -15.04 -2.86 34.00
C ALA A 983 -14.53 -4.18 33.38
N ALA A 984 -15.33 -4.85 32.54
CA ALA A 984 -14.92 -6.07 31.83
C ALA A 984 -13.84 -5.80 30.75
N LEU A 985 -13.88 -4.63 30.11
CA LEU A 985 -12.83 -4.20 29.18
C LEU A 985 -11.54 -3.81 29.91
N ASP A 986 -11.61 -3.23 31.11
CA ASP A 986 -10.41 -2.91 31.90
C ASP A 986 -9.71 -4.17 32.42
N LYS A 987 -10.45 -5.25 32.75
CA LYS A 987 -9.83 -6.54 33.13
C LYS A 987 -9.13 -7.26 31.97
N THR A 988 -9.49 -6.95 30.71
CA THR A 988 -8.87 -7.56 29.51
C THR A 988 -7.84 -6.65 28.83
N LYS A 989 -7.79 -5.38 29.21
CA LYS A 989 -6.74 -4.44 28.83
C LYS A 989 -5.58 -4.58 29.81
N GLN A 990 -4.66 -5.50 29.53
CA GLN A 990 -3.33 -5.35 30.11
C GLN A 990 -2.66 -4.12 29.51
N ASP A 991 -2.24 -3.18 30.36
CA ASP A 991 -1.24 -2.20 29.98
C ASP A 991 0.10 -2.93 29.78
N LEU A 992 0.30 -3.42 28.55
CA LEU A 992 1.51 -4.14 28.15
C LEU A 992 2.78 -3.27 28.26
N THR A 993 2.67 -1.99 28.57
CA THR A 993 3.81 -1.07 28.72
C THR A 993 4.84 -1.58 29.74
N ALA A 994 4.41 -2.23 30.83
CA ALA A 994 5.33 -2.77 31.84
C ALA A 994 6.11 -4.01 31.34
N LEU A 995 5.49 -4.86 30.51
CA LEU A 995 6.11 -6.06 29.94
C LEU A 995 7.05 -5.71 28.77
N ILE A 996 6.65 -4.73 27.94
CA ILE A 996 7.44 -4.29 26.78
C ILE A 996 8.71 -3.54 27.22
N ASN A 997 8.65 -2.76 28.31
CA ASN A 997 9.81 -2.01 28.81
C ASN A 997 10.88 -2.90 29.49
N GLN A 998 10.59 -4.18 29.78
CA GLN A 998 11.58 -5.12 30.31
C GLN A 998 12.48 -5.73 29.22
N GLU A 999 11.99 -5.88 27.98
CA GLU A 999 12.82 -6.36 26.86
C GLU A 999 13.71 -5.25 26.28
N ALA A 1000 13.26 -3.99 26.30
CA ALA A 1000 14.01 -2.86 25.74
C ALA A 1000 15.25 -2.43 26.56
N ASN A 1001 15.35 -2.83 27.83
CA ASN A 1001 16.51 -2.51 28.70
C ASN A 1001 17.54 -3.66 28.78
N GLY A 1002 17.40 -4.69 27.94
CA GLY A 1002 18.28 -5.86 27.87
C GLY A 1002 19.11 -5.98 26.59
N SER A 1003 19.22 -4.92 25.78
CA SER A 1003 20.05 -4.84 24.56
C SER A 1003 20.98 -3.64 24.60
#